data_AF-A0AAU4E8B2-F1
#
_entry.id   AF-A0AAU4E8B2-F1
#
_cell.length_a   1.000
_cell.length_b   1.000
_cell.length_c   1.000
_cell.angle_alpha   90.00
_cell.angle_beta   90.00
_cell.angle_gamma   90.00
#
_symmetry.space_group_name_H-M   'P 1'
#
loop_
_entity.id
_entity.type
_entity.pdbx_description
1 polymer ?
#
loop_
_entity_poly.entity_id
_entity_poly.type
_entity_poly.pdbx_seq_one_letter_code
_entity_poly.pdbx_strand_id
1 'polypeptide(L)'
;MSLTSVVAPSTSPENVAALVGERLSLSALHQLCGTLGGYSFVKVVVDRELRTIHFLNDARHSFHAIYIGEEILGVPEERVRAEIDSYNERFYHAPDRRFLLGILALHTRQEKKILSLETVEVDTMPAALIREFHAFVAEYVDPALPLLFKPANQLQERLVREIPASELPRVFAHELFSTAPFVALNPGTTTGRLRAFRTEAEYRAATTTAGLAWSDIIVMDRVPDDIPRLSGIVNARHTTPLSHTNVLATGWQIPNAVQLGALAEIDRRGLDGKWVEYTVDARSLTLREIDEPADATPPSWYAQRVTLEEPESDHSPIVDLARLRASDRYRYGTKAANLGELHHVLACGSQRLLGFYQVPRPPRENLLPHLAQLLEQTAGTTDASAAGIGSTSGSMGTADSSTTAGSLHTTAGLAAANSLGTTTNPAAANDLCTADSSTATGSAAANNLAAATGSTTAGDLAATTGSSAAGDLGAAARRLLDQRIRVPRGIALPFSLQRRFLESSPRIQQAIGKLKMALELDAREIEPLCVELQSLIRSARLPGALAGEIDSALVSQLAGVRTFVVRSSSNAEDLAGFSAAGIYESINHVTTAERIFASVKEVWASLVSVRSVRLRHQAGISLDECYMGVVIQEQVAADFGGVLVTTNPMNRADFRTVYVNVSPMVTDVVDGSALPMQYLYSTVEGGGRTLSLGDAESDLDERAHEQLQRLAVAGRLLQAHFSPDYTFDSPVDIEWLADRDHIHIVQLRPYSA
;
A
#
# COMPACT_ATOMS: atom_id res chain seq x y z
N MET A 1 -37.14 -44.36 47.56
CA MET A 1 -36.91 -45.53 46.68
C MET A 1 -37.92 -45.43 45.55
N SER A 2 -37.60 -45.25 44.27
CA SER A 2 -36.34 -45.27 43.54
C SER A 2 -36.43 -44.31 42.35
N LEU A 3 -35.29 -43.69 42.04
CA LEU A 3 -35.02 -42.91 40.84
C LEU A 3 -34.99 -43.83 39.62
N THR A 4 -35.74 -43.50 38.57
CA THR A 4 -35.49 -44.01 37.22
C THR A 4 -34.82 -42.89 36.44
N SER A 5 -33.51 -43.09 36.25
CA SER A 5 -32.61 -42.31 35.41
C SER A 5 -33.13 -42.24 33.96
N VAL A 6 -33.56 -41.07 33.52
CA VAL A 6 -33.54 -40.71 32.10
C VAL A 6 -32.20 -40.05 31.85
N VAL A 7 -31.30 -40.80 31.20
CA VAL A 7 -30.02 -40.31 30.72
C VAL A 7 -30.31 -39.27 29.65
N ALA A 8 -30.12 -37.99 29.97
CA ALA A 8 -29.90 -36.96 28.95
C ALA A 8 -28.54 -37.25 28.29
N PRO A 9 -28.41 -37.21 26.96
CA PRO A 9 -27.11 -37.32 26.33
C PRO A 9 -26.28 -36.09 26.74
N SER A 10 -25.33 -36.33 27.64
CA SER A 10 -24.26 -35.41 27.98
C SER A 10 -23.22 -35.45 26.86
N THR A 11 -23.38 -34.59 25.86
CA THR A 11 -22.26 -34.19 25.01
C THR A 11 -21.94 -32.76 25.34
N SER A 12 -20.82 -32.56 26.03
CA SER A 12 -20.18 -31.26 26.15
C SER A 12 -20.00 -30.65 24.74
N PRO A 13 -20.26 -29.34 24.55
CA PRO A 13 -20.22 -28.67 23.24
C PRO A 13 -18.85 -28.68 22.53
N GLU A 14 -17.82 -29.22 23.16
CA GLU A 14 -16.47 -29.37 22.58
C GLU A 14 -16.34 -30.49 21.53
N ASN A 15 -17.34 -31.39 21.38
CA ASN A 15 -17.25 -32.57 20.50
C ASN A 15 -18.06 -32.51 19.18
N VAL A 16 -18.83 -31.43 18.92
CA VAL A 16 -19.71 -31.37 17.74
C VAL A 16 -19.02 -30.65 16.57
N ALA A 17 -19.04 -31.25 15.37
CA ALA A 17 -18.41 -30.68 14.18
C ALA A 17 -19.16 -29.48 13.61
N ALA A 18 -20.49 -29.56 13.60
CA ALA A 18 -21.38 -28.51 13.17
C ALA A 18 -22.78 -28.75 13.75
N LEU A 19 -23.56 -27.68 13.90
CA LEU A 19 -25.01 -27.78 14.06
C LEU A 19 -25.64 -27.95 12.67
N VAL A 20 -26.36 -29.05 12.44
CA VAL A 20 -26.84 -29.44 11.11
C VAL A 20 -28.37 -29.47 11.08
N GLY A 21 -28.97 -28.74 10.13
CA GLY A 21 -30.42 -28.75 9.89
C GLY A 21 -31.28 -28.12 11.00
N GLU A 22 -30.66 -27.52 12.02
CA GLU A 22 -31.34 -26.89 13.15
C GLU A 22 -31.24 -25.35 13.11
N ARG A 23 -32.17 -24.67 13.77
CA ARG A 23 -32.11 -23.20 13.91
C ARG A 23 -30.96 -22.78 14.82
N LEU A 24 -30.19 -21.78 14.38
CA LEU A 24 -29.09 -21.21 15.14
C LEU A 24 -29.61 -20.25 16.21
N SER A 25 -29.61 -20.69 17.47
CA SER A 25 -29.84 -19.81 18.62
C SER A 25 -28.59 -18.96 18.94
N LEU A 26 -28.75 -17.84 19.64
CA LEU A 26 -27.60 -17.05 20.13
C LEU A 26 -26.66 -17.86 21.04
N SER A 27 -27.21 -18.78 21.84
CA SER A 27 -26.39 -19.67 22.67
C SER A 27 -25.56 -20.63 21.81
N ALA A 28 -26.15 -21.21 20.77
CA ALA A 28 -25.44 -22.08 19.83
C ALA A 28 -24.39 -21.30 19.03
N LEU A 29 -24.70 -20.07 18.61
CA LEU A 29 -23.75 -19.17 17.95
C LEU A 29 -22.51 -18.97 18.82
N HIS A 30 -22.67 -18.60 20.10
CA HIS A 30 -21.54 -18.38 21.00
C HIS A 30 -20.71 -19.65 21.28
N GLN A 31 -21.31 -20.84 21.15
CA GLN A 31 -20.59 -22.11 21.32
C GLN A 31 -19.79 -22.50 20.08
N LEU A 32 -20.29 -22.17 18.89
CA LEU A 32 -19.68 -22.54 17.61
C LEU A 32 -18.73 -21.47 17.06
N CYS A 33 -18.83 -20.23 17.55
CA CYS A 33 -18.22 -19.09 16.88
C CYS A 33 -16.71 -19.03 16.99
N GLY A 34 -16.09 -18.63 15.89
CA GLY A 34 -14.78 -18.00 15.89
C GLY A 34 -14.89 -16.51 16.20
N THR A 35 -13.75 -15.82 16.22
CA THR A 35 -13.72 -14.35 16.28
C THR A 35 -13.01 -13.78 15.05
N LEU A 36 -13.64 -12.83 14.36
CA LEU A 36 -13.07 -12.11 13.22
C LEU A 36 -13.26 -10.62 13.46
N GLY A 37 -12.21 -9.81 13.37
CA GLY A 37 -12.33 -8.34 13.51
C GLY A 37 -13.02 -7.84 14.80
N GLY A 38 -12.99 -8.63 15.88
CA GLY A 38 -13.62 -8.31 17.16
C GLY A 38 -15.08 -8.76 17.32
N TYR A 39 -15.70 -9.36 16.31
CA TYR A 39 -17.06 -9.89 16.36
C TYR A 39 -17.09 -11.42 16.26
N SER A 40 -18.09 -12.02 16.90
CA SER A 40 -18.37 -13.46 16.83
C SER A 40 -18.93 -13.81 15.46
N PHE A 41 -18.38 -14.84 14.83
CA PHE A 41 -18.90 -15.35 13.55
C PHE A 41 -18.99 -16.86 13.56
N VAL A 42 -19.93 -17.41 12.80
CA VAL A 42 -20.05 -18.85 12.55
C VAL A 42 -19.99 -19.08 11.05
N LYS A 43 -19.22 -20.07 10.60
CA LYS A 43 -19.19 -20.45 9.18
C LYS A 43 -20.46 -21.21 8.82
N VAL A 44 -20.99 -20.91 7.65
CA VAL A 44 -22.23 -21.49 7.11
C VAL A 44 -21.93 -22.25 5.83
N VAL A 45 -22.46 -23.46 5.72
CA VAL A 45 -22.54 -24.25 4.48
C VAL A 45 -24.00 -24.58 4.24
N VAL A 46 -24.55 -24.15 3.10
CA VAL A 46 -25.84 -24.63 2.60
C VAL A 46 -25.60 -25.64 1.50
N ASP A 47 -26.03 -26.87 1.72
CA ASP A 47 -26.03 -27.93 0.71
C ASP A 47 -27.35 -27.89 -0.05
N ARG A 48 -27.31 -27.45 -1.31
CA ARG A 48 -28.50 -27.28 -2.15
C ARG A 48 -29.11 -28.61 -2.59
N GLU A 49 -28.30 -29.66 -2.70
CA GLU A 49 -28.75 -30.99 -3.13
C GLU A 49 -29.53 -31.68 -2.00
N LEU A 50 -28.97 -31.63 -0.78
CA LEU A 50 -29.60 -32.21 0.40
C LEU A 50 -30.59 -31.26 1.09
N ARG A 51 -30.67 -29.99 0.66
CA ARG A 51 -31.48 -28.92 1.25
C ARG A 51 -31.27 -28.81 2.76
N THR A 52 -30.02 -28.80 3.19
CA THR A 52 -29.63 -28.70 4.60
C THR A 52 -28.63 -27.56 4.82
N ILE A 53 -28.61 -27.02 6.03
CA ILE A 53 -27.65 -26.01 6.49
C ILE A 53 -26.74 -26.61 7.55
N HIS A 54 -25.49 -26.19 7.54
CA HIS A 54 -24.48 -26.58 8.51
C HIS A 54 -23.84 -25.30 9.08
N PHE A 55 -23.92 -25.15 10.40
CA PHE A 55 -23.23 -24.11 11.14
C PHE A 55 -22.00 -24.73 11.79
N LEU A 56 -20.83 -24.45 11.24
CA LEU A 56 -19.59 -25.14 11.61
C LEU A 56 -19.09 -24.68 12.98
N ASN A 57 -18.50 -25.61 13.72
CA ASN A 57 -17.71 -25.30 14.91
C ASN A 57 -16.32 -24.83 14.47
N ASP A 58 -16.04 -23.54 14.63
CA ASP A 58 -14.79 -22.91 14.17
C ASP A 58 -13.54 -23.51 14.83
N ALA A 59 -13.68 -23.99 16.08
CA ALA A 59 -12.61 -24.64 16.83
C ALA A 59 -12.19 -26.00 16.24
N ARG A 60 -13.05 -26.67 15.48
CA ARG A 60 -12.76 -27.96 14.84
C ARG A 60 -12.46 -27.82 13.34
N HIS A 61 -13.24 -27.02 12.62
CA HIS A 61 -13.08 -26.84 11.17
C HIS A 61 -12.93 -25.38 10.79
N SER A 62 -11.68 -24.97 10.60
CA SER A 62 -11.35 -23.59 10.25
C SER A 62 -11.54 -23.26 8.76
N PHE A 63 -11.85 -24.23 7.90
CA PHE A 63 -12.03 -24.02 6.44
C PHE A 63 -13.26 -24.76 5.92
N HIS A 64 -14.08 -24.10 5.08
CA HIS A 64 -15.26 -24.74 4.46
C HIS A 64 -14.86 -25.95 3.62
N ALA A 65 -13.81 -25.84 2.80
CA ALA A 65 -13.37 -26.91 1.92
C ALA A 65 -13.01 -28.18 2.68
N ILE A 66 -12.34 -28.06 3.83
CA ILE A 66 -11.97 -29.20 4.68
C ILE A 66 -13.20 -29.84 5.29
N TYR A 67 -14.12 -29.02 5.86
CA TYR A 67 -15.38 -29.53 6.40
C TYR A 67 -16.22 -30.27 5.35
N ILE A 68 -16.40 -29.66 4.18
CA ILE A 68 -17.16 -30.26 3.08
C ILE A 68 -16.49 -31.55 2.64
N GLY A 69 -15.17 -31.54 2.48
CA GLY A 69 -14.39 -32.72 2.13
C GLY A 69 -14.62 -33.86 3.10
N GLU A 70 -14.33 -33.65 4.39
CA GLU A 70 -14.35 -34.72 5.39
C GLU A 70 -15.77 -35.15 5.79
N GLU A 71 -16.61 -34.19 6.14
CA GLU A 71 -17.89 -34.45 6.81
C GLU A 71 -19.04 -34.66 5.81
N ILE A 72 -18.95 -34.09 4.59
CA ILE A 72 -20.01 -34.22 3.57
C ILE A 72 -19.60 -35.18 2.44
N LEU A 73 -18.36 -35.09 1.95
CA LEU A 73 -17.89 -35.86 0.80
C LEU A 73 -17.09 -37.13 1.18
N GLY A 74 -16.70 -37.29 2.44
CA GLY A 74 -15.90 -38.43 2.92
C GLY A 74 -14.46 -38.47 2.39
N VAL A 75 -13.91 -37.31 2.01
CA VAL A 75 -12.54 -37.13 1.51
C VAL A 75 -11.63 -36.69 2.65
N PRO A 76 -10.49 -37.38 2.91
CA PRO A 76 -9.56 -37.00 3.97
C PRO A 76 -8.96 -35.58 3.79
N GLU A 77 -8.75 -34.86 4.89
CA GLU A 77 -8.17 -33.50 4.90
C GLU A 77 -6.89 -33.38 4.07
N GLU A 78 -5.97 -34.36 4.15
CA GLU A 78 -4.70 -34.34 3.41
C GLU A 78 -4.92 -34.22 1.89
N ARG A 79 -5.93 -34.93 1.37
CA ARG A 79 -6.30 -34.87 -0.05
C ARG A 79 -6.92 -33.52 -0.41
N VAL A 80 -7.80 -33.00 0.45
CA VAL A 80 -8.43 -31.68 0.24
C VAL A 80 -7.38 -30.58 0.24
N ARG A 81 -6.39 -30.65 1.14
CA ARG A 81 -5.28 -29.68 1.20
C ARG A 81 -4.39 -29.74 -0.02
N ALA A 82 -4.09 -30.94 -0.52
CA ALA A 82 -3.29 -31.13 -1.72
C ALA A 82 -3.98 -30.59 -2.99
N GLU A 83 -5.32 -30.58 -3.02
CA GLU A 83 -6.11 -30.19 -4.19
C GLU A 83 -6.97 -28.94 -3.91
N ILE A 84 -6.53 -28.10 -2.96
CA ILE A 84 -7.35 -27.02 -2.39
C ILE A 84 -7.87 -26.03 -3.43
N ASP A 85 -7.09 -25.73 -4.47
CA ASP A 85 -7.50 -24.77 -5.51
C ASP A 85 -8.59 -25.35 -6.41
N SER A 86 -8.57 -26.66 -6.70
CA SER A 86 -9.64 -27.35 -7.43
C SER A 86 -10.95 -27.35 -6.63
N TYR A 87 -10.86 -27.60 -5.32
CA TYR A 87 -12.00 -27.50 -4.42
C TYR A 87 -12.52 -26.07 -4.33
N ASN A 88 -11.65 -25.08 -4.23
CA ASN A 88 -12.04 -23.67 -4.20
C ASN A 88 -12.76 -23.27 -5.49
N GLU A 89 -12.26 -23.67 -6.67
CA GLU A 89 -12.93 -23.43 -7.96
C GLU A 89 -14.35 -23.99 -7.95
N ARG A 90 -14.51 -25.25 -7.54
CA ARG A 90 -15.81 -25.92 -7.51
C ARG A 90 -16.77 -25.31 -6.47
N PHE A 91 -16.26 -24.83 -5.35
CA PHE A 91 -17.09 -24.39 -4.22
C PHE A 91 -17.36 -22.88 -4.24
N TYR A 92 -16.43 -22.06 -4.71
CA TYR A 92 -16.51 -20.59 -4.68
C TYR A 92 -16.71 -19.95 -6.06
N HIS A 93 -16.41 -20.66 -7.15
CA HIS A 93 -16.41 -20.07 -8.49
C HIS A 93 -17.42 -20.68 -9.46
N ALA A 94 -17.78 -21.96 -9.30
CA ALA A 94 -18.75 -22.60 -10.18
C ALA A 94 -20.16 -21.97 -10.07
N PRO A 95 -20.78 -21.53 -11.19
CA PRO A 95 -22.08 -20.85 -11.18
C PRO A 95 -23.25 -21.77 -10.83
N ASP A 96 -23.10 -23.08 -11.03
CA ASP A 96 -24.08 -24.13 -10.74
C ASP A 96 -23.73 -24.94 -9.47
N ARG A 97 -22.82 -24.41 -8.65
CA ARG A 97 -22.32 -25.08 -7.44
C ARG A 97 -23.40 -25.63 -6.52
N ARG A 98 -23.08 -26.77 -5.91
CA ARG A 98 -23.89 -27.45 -4.89
C ARG A 98 -23.92 -26.70 -3.56
N PHE A 99 -22.80 -26.10 -3.17
CA PHE A 99 -22.65 -25.51 -1.85
C PHE A 99 -22.69 -23.98 -1.91
N LEU A 100 -23.48 -23.36 -1.04
CA LEU A 100 -23.45 -21.91 -0.81
C LEU A 100 -22.74 -21.66 0.52
N LEU A 101 -21.66 -20.90 0.45
CA LEU A 101 -20.69 -20.79 1.53
C LEU A 101 -20.61 -19.37 2.05
N GLY A 102 -20.47 -19.24 3.36
CA GLY A 102 -20.31 -17.93 3.96
C GLY A 102 -20.03 -17.97 5.45
N ILE A 103 -20.14 -16.81 6.06
CA ILE A 103 -20.09 -16.58 7.49
C ILE A 103 -21.32 -15.80 7.92
N LEU A 104 -21.79 -16.09 9.12
CA LEU A 104 -22.82 -15.33 9.80
C LEU A 104 -22.17 -14.64 11.00
N ALA A 105 -22.04 -13.32 10.93
CA ALA A 105 -21.41 -12.52 11.97
C ALA A 105 -22.44 -11.75 12.80
N LEU A 106 -22.24 -11.74 14.12
CA LEU A 106 -23.09 -11.03 15.07
C LEU A 106 -22.47 -9.67 15.41
N HIS A 107 -23.17 -8.60 15.03
CA HIS A 107 -22.78 -7.22 15.31
C HIS A 107 -23.63 -6.65 16.43
N THR A 108 -22.99 -5.96 17.39
CA THR A 108 -23.69 -5.23 18.46
C THR A 108 -23.37 -3.74 18.34
N ARG A 109 -24.38 -2.92 18.06
CA ARG A 109 -24.26 -1.45 18.01
C ARG A 109 -25.34 -0.82 18.88
N GLN A 110 -24.95 0.01 19.86
CA GLN A 110 -25.88 0.73 20.74
C GLN A 110 -26.96 -0.21 21.32
N GLU A 111 -26.54 -1.36 21.86
CA GLU A 111 -27.39 -2.45 22.39
C GLU A 111 -28.29 -3.20 21.38
N LYS A 112 -28.31 -2.79 20.10
CA LYS A 112 -29.00 -3.53 19.03
C LYS A 112 -28.09 -4.59 18.43
N LYS A 113 -28.64 -5.80 18.24
CA LYS A 113 -27.97 -6.94 17.61
C LYS A 113 -28.43 -7.10 16.17
N ILE A 114 -27.49 -7.28 15.25
CA ILE A 114 -27.74 -7.50 13.83
C ILE A 114 -26.89 -8.68 13.37
N LEU A 115 -27.44 -9.54 12.51
CA LEU A 115 -26.69 -10.59 11.84
C LEU A 115 -26.31 -10.13 10.44
N SER A 116 -25.04 -10.28 10.07
CA SER A 116 -24.60 -10.13 8.68
C SER A 116 -24.24 -11.48 8.09
N LEU A 117 -24.87 -11.84 6.98
CA LEU A 117 -24.47 -12.96 6.14
C LEU A 117 -23.50 -12.46 5.07
N GLU A 118 -22.33 -13.06 4.98
CA GLU A 118 -21.26 -12.67 4.07
C GLU A 118 -20.65 -13.93 3.44
N THR A 119 -20.26 -13.85 2.16
CA THR A 119 -19.50 -14.93 1.50
C THR A 119 -18.00 -14.79 1.80
N VAL A 120 -17.14 -15.64 1.26
CA VAL A 120 -15.69 -15.38 1.36
C VAL A 120 -15.26 -14.36 0.32
N GLU A 121 -14.16 -13.63 0.57
CA GLU A 121 -13.68 -12.52 -0.28
C GLU A 121 -13.48 -12.92 -1.76
N VAL A 122 -13.15 -14.18 -2.02
CA VAL A 122 -12.88 -14.69 -3.37
C VAL A 122 -14.13 -15.22 -4.08
N ASP A 123 -15.27 -15.27 -3.38
CA ASP A 123 -16.48 -15.91 -3.88
C ASP A 123 -17.13 -15.10 -5.00
N THR A 124 -17.44 -15.76 -6.11
CA THR A 124 -18.07 -15.14 -7.30
C THR A 124 -19.57 -15.40 -7.39
N MET A 125 -20.22 -15.66 -6.24
CA MET A 125 -21.66 -15.95 -6.14
C MET A 125 -22.52 -15.07 -7.04
N PRO A 126 -23.20 -15.64 -8.06
CA PRO A 126 -24.14 -14.88 -8.87
C PRO A 126 -25.30 -14.33 -8.03
N ALA A 127 -25.87 -13.20 -8.44
CA ALA A 127 -26.98 -12.54 -7.76
C ALA A 127 -28.16 -13.47 -7.42
N ALA A 128 -28.47 -14.43 -8.30
CA ALA A 128 -29.51 -15.43 -8.06
C ALA A 128 -29.19 -16.34 -6.86
N LEU A 129 -27.94 -16.82 -6.76
CA LEU A 129 -27.50 -17.65 -5.65
C LEU A 129 -27.32 -16.84 -4.36
N ILE A 130 -26.96 -15.55 -4.43
CA ILE A 130 -26.93 -14.67 -3.24
C ILE A 130 -28.33 -14.59 -2.62
N ARG A 131 -29.37 -14.38 -3.45
CA ARG A 131 -30.76 -14.35 -2.97
C ARG A 131 -31.20 -15.68 -2.40
N GLU A 132 -30.89 -16.78 -3.10
CA GLU A 132 -31.15 -18.14 -2.61
C GLU A 132 -30.48 -18.37 -1.25
N PHE A 133 -29.21 -18.01 -1.11
CA PHE A 133 -28.44 -18.19 0.11
C PHE A 133 -29.00 -17.38 1.27
N HIS A 134 -29.28 -16.09 1.07
CA HIS A 134 -29.85 -15.22 2.10
C HIS A 134 -31.22 -15.71 2.55
N ALA A 135 -32.12 -16.03 1.60
CA ALA A 135 -33.44 -16.54 1.91
C ALA A 135 -33.37 -17.87 2.68
N PHE A 136 -32.50 -18.79 2.26
CA PHE A 136 -32.33 -20.07 2.95
C PHE A 136 -31.83 -19.87 4.38
N VAL A 137 -30.79 -19.06 4.60
CA VAL A 137 -30.24 -18.80 5.94
C VAL A 137 -31.26 -18.09 6.84
N ALA A 138 -32.09 -17.20 6.29
CA ALA A 138 -33.14 -16.49 7.04
C ALA A 138 -34.14 -17.44 7.73
N GLU A 139 -34.41 -18.63 7.16
CA GLU A 139 -35.32 -19.63 7.75
C GLU A 139 -34.74 -20.28 9.03
N TYR A 140 -33.41 -20.24 9.17
CA TYR A 140 -32.64 -20.94 10.20
C TYR A 140 -32.04 -20.02 11.27
N VAL A 141 -32.31 -18.72 11.24
CA VAL A 141 -31.89 -17.76 12.27
C VAL A 141 -33.09 -17.18 13.02
N ASP A 142 -32.84 -16.49 14.14
CA ASP A 142 -33.89 -15.84 14.91
C ASP A 142 -34.52 -14.68 14.10
N PRO A 143 -35.83 -14.72 13.78
CA PRO A 143 -36.49 -13.66 13.03
C PRO A 143 -36.55 -12.31 13.77
N ALA A 144 -36.29 -12.28 15.08
CA ALA A 144 -36.17 -11.03 15.84
C ALA A 144 -34.85 -10.30 15.55
N LEU A 145 -33.85 -10.98 14.98
CA LEU A 145 -32.57 -10.38 14.59
C LEU A 145 -32.61 -10.01 13.10
N PRO A 146 -32.40 -8.74 12.74
CA PRO A 146 -32.25 -8.36 11.33
C PRO A 146 -31.09 -9.12 10.68
N LEU A 147 -31.37 -9.82 9.58
CA LEU A 147 -30.37 -10.49 8.75
C LEU A 147 -30.08 -9.65 7.51
N LEU A 148 -28.89 -9.04 7.48
CA LEU A 148 -28.42 -8.26 6.35
C LEU A 148 -27.40 -9.07 5.54
N PHE A 149 -27.45 -8.98 4.22
CA PHE A 149 -26.37 -9.47 3.37
C PHE A 149 -25.26 -8.42 3.31
N LYS A 150 -24.03 -8.83 3.61
CA LYS A 150 -22.84 -8.02 3.47
C LYS A 150 -22.00 -8.58 2.32
N PRO A 151 -21.89 -7.87 1.17
CA PRO A 151 -21.04 -8.29 0.07
C PRO A 151 -19.58 -8.43 0.51
N ALA A 152 -18.93 -9.52 0.08
CA ALA A 152 -17.55 -9.80 0.48
C ALA A 152 -16.51 -9.07 -0.38
N ASN A 153 -16.88 -8.69 -1.61
CA ASN A 153 -16.01 -8.11 -2.62
C ASN A 153 -16.77 -7.16 -3.56
N GLN A 154 -16.04 -6.37 -4.33
CA GLN A 154 -16.57 -5.38 -5.27
C GLN A 154 -17.50 -5.99 -6.33
N LEU A 155 -17.25 -7.21 -6.79
CA LEU A 155 -18.14 -7.90 -7.72
C LEU A 155 -19.54 -8.05 -7.12
N GLN A 156 -19.62 -8.60 -5.91
CA GLN A 156 -20.89 -8.78 -5.21
C GLN A 156 -21.53 -7.45 -4.83
N GLU A 157 -20.74 -6.43 -4.47
CA GLU A 157 -21.26 -5.09 -4.21
C GLU A 157 -22.05 -4.56 -5.41
N ARG A 158 -21.53 -4.72 -6.63
CA ARG A 158 -22.24 -4.37 -7.86
C ARG A 158 -23.50 -5.20 -8.06
N LEU A 159 -23.37 -6.53 -7.98
CA LEU A 159 -24.49 -7.45 -8.19
C LEU A 159 -25.67 -7.16 -7.24
N VAL A 160 -25.40 -6.84 -5.98
CA VAL A 160 -26.48 -6.58 -5.01
C VAL A 160 -27.04 -5.17 -5.10
N ARG A 161 -26.32 -4.19 -5.65
CA ARG A 161 -26.85 -2.82 -5.85
C ARG A 161 -28.09 -2.83 -6.73
N GLU A 162 -28.13 -3.71 -7.73
CA GLU A 162 -29.26 -3.88 -8.65
C GLU A 162 -30.46 -4.58 -8.03
N ILE A 163 -30.28 -5.27 -6.90
CA ILE A 163 -31.36 -5.97 -6.19
C ILE A 163 -32.08 -4.96 -5.29
N PRO A 164 -33.43 -4.89 -5.27
CA PRO A 164 -34.15 -4.04 -4.32
C PRO A 164 -33.83 -4.39 -2.87
N ALA A 165 -33.62 -3.39 -2.01
CA ALA A 165 -33.33 -3.61 -0.58
C ALA A 165 -34.48 -4.31 0.18
N SER A 166 -35.70 -4.25 -0.35
CA SER A 166 -36.85 -5.01 0.15
C SER A 166 -36.77 -6.51 -0.12
N GLU A 167 -36.03 -6.91 -1.16
CA GLU A 167 -35.80 -8.30 -1.53
C GLU A 167 -34.52 -8.85 -0.87
N LEU A 168 -33.47 -8.03 -0.84
CA LEU A 168 -32.20 -8.37 -0.18
C LEU A 168 -31.77 -7.21 0.73
N PRO A 169 -32.18 -7.23 2.02
CA PRO A 169 -31.65 -6.32 3.02
C PRO A 169 -30.13 -6.44 3.07
N ARG A 170 -29.42 -5.33 2.97
CA ARG A 170 -27.95 -5.33 2.83
C ARG A 170 -27.26 -4.25 3.64
N VAL A 171 -25.97 -4.43 3.85
CA VAL A 171 -25.06 -3.44 4.43
C VAL A 171 -23.69 -3.59 3.77
N PHE A 172 -23.06 -2.48 3.37
CA PHE A 172 -21.72 -2.49 2.81
C PHE A 172 -20.66 -2.45 3.91
N ALA A 173 -19.46 -2.95 3.61
CA ALA A 173 -18.37 -2.99 4.58
C ALA A 173 -18.04 -1.58 5.13
N HIS A 174 -17.98 -0.57 4.27
CA HIS A 174 -17.75 0.81 4.69
C HIS A 174 -18.87 1.33 5.61
N GLU A 175 -20.15 1.02 5.37
CA GLU A 175 -21.26 1.45 6.26
C GLU A 175 -21.19 0.80 7.65
N LEU A 176 -20.64 -0.41 7.71
CA LEU A 176 -20.48 -1.16 8.95
C LEU A 176 -19.26 -0.71 9.76
N PHE A 177 -18.13 -0.40 9.10
CA PHE A 177 -16.83 -0.20 9.73
C PHE A 177 -16.28 1.24 9.69
N SER A 178 -16.73 2.12 8.79
CA SER A 178 -16.23 3.52 8.69
C SER A 178 -16.59 4.41 9.88
N THR A 179 -17.43 3.89 10.79
CA THR A 179 -17.91 4.55 12.01
C THR A 179 -17.57 3.73 13.26
N ALA A 180 -16.57 2.85 13.17
CA ALA A 180 -16.10 2.09 14.32
C ALA A 180 -15.57 3.05 15.40
N PRO A 181 -16.02 2.94 16.66
CA PRO A 181 -15.58 3.85 17.72
C PRO A 181 -14.09 3.69 18.05
N PHE A 182 -13.47 2.59 17.64
CA PHE A 182 -12.08 2.27 17.89
C PHE A 182 -11.44 1.60 16.66
N VAL A 183 -10.20 1.99 16.35
CA VAL A 183 -9.33 1.32 15.36
C VAL A 183 -7.92 1.26 15.92
N ALA A 184 -7.39 0.05 16.12
CA ALA A 184 -5.99 -0.15 16.48
C ALA A 184 -5.12 0.09 15.25
N LEU A 185 -4.23 1.09 15.29
CA LEU A 185 -3.36 1.42 14.15
C LEU A 185 -1.98 0.76 14.31
N ASN A 186 -1.38 0.86 15.50
CA ASN A 186 -0.14 0.21 15.89
C ASN A 186 -0.31 -0.33 17.32
N PRO A 187 -0.54 -1.64 17.50
CA PRO A 187 -0.65 -2.25 18.82
C PRO A 187 0.64 -2.13 19.63
N GLY A 188 0.50 -2.04 20.95
CA GLY A 188 1.64 -1.94 21.86
C GLY A 188 1.25 -1.44 23.24
N THR A 189 2.21 -1.48 24.16
CA THR A 189 2.04 -0.97 25.52
C THR A 189 3.19 -0.02 25.85
N THR A 190 2.87 1.09 26.49
CA THR A 190 3.82 2.10 26.93
C THR A 190 3.36 2.74 28.24
N THR A 191 4.27 3.44 28.91
CA THR A 191 3.94 4.34 30.01
C THR A 191 4.34 5.75 29.62
N GLY A 192 3.51 6.73 30.00
CA GLY A 192 3.75 8.11 29.62
C GLY A 192 2.79 9.09 30.26
N ARG A 193 3.10 10.38 30.14
CA ARG A 193 2.24 11.45 30.61
C ARG A 193 1.23 11.80 29.52
N LEU A 194 -0.06 11.69 29.84
CA LEU A 194 -1.12 12.00 28.89
C LEU A 194 -1.25 13.52 28.70
N ARG A 195 -1.32 13.97 27.44
CA ARG A 195 -1.46 15.37 27.06
C ARG A 195 -2.59 15.52 26.05
N ALA A 196 -3.72 16.07 26.48
CA ALA A 196 -4.89 16.24 25.62
C ALA A 196 -4.94 17.66 25.03
N PHE A 197 -4.89 17.78 23.70
CA PHE A 197 -5.04 19.06 23.00
C PHE A 197 -6.33 19.08 22.20
N ARG A 198 -7.17 20.09 22.44
CA ARG A 198 -8.48 20.23 21.80
C ARG A 198 -8.37 20.96 20.46
N THR A 199 -7.34 21.78 20.31
CA THR A 199 -7.05 22.51 19.08
C THR A 199 -5.58 22.38 18.71
N GLU A 200 -5.27 22.50 17.42
CA GLU A 200 -3.87 22.57 16.99
C GLU A 200 -3.16 23.79 17.60
N ALA A 201 -3.85 24.92 17.75
CA ALA A 201 -3.28 26.11 18.38
C ALA A 201 -2.78 25.85 19.82
N GLU A 202 -3.53 25.08 20.61
CA GLU A 202 -3.11 24.65 21.95
C GLU A 202 -1.84 23.78 21.90
N TYR A 203 -1.81 22.80 20.99
CA TYR A 203 -0.63 21.95 20.77
C TYR A 203 0.61 22.77 20.37
N ARG A 204 0.44 23.71 19.43
CA ARG A 204 1.52 24.59 18.95
C ARG A 204 2.07 25.45 20.09
N ALA A 205 1.19 26.09 20.86
CA ALA A 205 1.58 26.91 22.00
C ALA A 205 2.34 26.13 23.07
N ALA A 206 1.89 24.90 23.37
CA ALA A 206 2.55 24.01 24.32
C ALA A 206 3.95 23.58 23.83
N THR A 207 4.08 23.28 22.55
CA THR A 207 5.34 22.87 21.93
C THR A 207 6.38 24.00 21.94
N THR A 208 5.97 25.24 21.68
CA THR A 208 6.86 26.42 21.70
C THR A 208 7.29 26.82 23.12
N THR A 209 6.39 26.70 24.11
CA THR A 209 6.63 27.29 25.45
C THR A 209 7.26 26.30 26.43
N ALA A 210 6.75 25.08 26.48
CA ALA A 210 7.14 24.07 27.46
C ALA A 210 7.89 22.88 26.85
N GLY A 211 7.76 22.68 25.52
CA GLY A 211 8.22 21.49 24.84
C GLY A 211 7.38 20.26 25.19
N LEU A 212 7.31 19.30 24.27
CA LEU A 212 6.81 17.97 24.56
C LEU A 212 7.99 17.06 24.90
N ALA A 213 7.82 16.24 25.93
CA ALA A 213 8.83 15.27 26.34
C ALA A 213 8.65 13.96 25.55
N TRP A 214 9.73 13.17 25.46
CA TRP A 214 9.69 11.84 24.86
C TRP A 214 8.63 10.94 25.50
N SER A 215 8.34 11.14 26.79
CA SER A 215 7.39 10.36 27.58
C SER A 215 5.94 10.83 27.42
N ASP A 216 5.68 11.90 26.68
CA ASP A 216 4.31 12.39 26.49
C ASP A 216 3.53 11.44 25.54
N ILE A 217 2.26 11.22 25.86
CA ILE A 217 1.27 10.53 25.03
C ILE A 217 0.24 11.58 24.63
N ILE A 218 0.14 11.88 23.34
CA ILE A 218 -0.75 12.95 22.86
C ILE A 218 -2.12 12.42 22.48
N VAL A 219 -3.16 13.18 22.82
CA VAL A 219 -4.54 12.92 22.41
C VAL A 219 -5.11 14.16 21.74
N MET A 220 -5.53 14.01 20.48
CA MET A 220 -6.02 15.12 19.67
C MET A 220 -7.12 14.66 18.72
N ASP A 221 -7.97 15.58 18.28
CA ASP A 221 -8.97 15.33 17.24
C ASP A 221 -8.30 14.80 15.95
N ARG A 222 -7.30 15.54 15.46
CA ARG A 222 -6.39 15.13 14.40
C ARG A 222 -4.99 15.52 14.83
N VAL A 223 -4.09 14.54 14.88
CA VAL A 223 -2.70 14.78 15.26
C VAL A 223 -1.95 15.39 14.06
N PRO A 224 -1.24 16.53 14.24
CA PRO A 224 -0.45 17.12 13.17
C PRO A 224 0.69 16.21 12.70
N ASP A 225 1.14 16.39 11.46
CA ASP A 225 2.18 15.55 10.88
C ASP A 225 3.60 15.82 11.43
N ASP A 226 3.80 16.94 12.13
CA ASP A 226 5.09 17.38 12.64
C ASP A 226 5.21 17.22 14.16
N ILE A 227 4.84 16.05 14.65
CA ILE A 227 5.05 15.66 16.05
C ILE A 227 6.51 15.33 16.36
N PRO A 228 7.01 15.66 17.56
CA PRO A 228 8.29 15.15 18.04
C PRO A 228 8.18 13.64 18.32
N ARG A 229 9.32 12.99 18.62
CA ARG A 229 9.32 11.61 19.14
C ARG A 229 8.62 11.59 20.50
N LEU A 230 7.53 10.82 20.60
CA LEU A 230 6.61 10.71 21.74
C LEU A 230 6.48 9.24 22.16
N SER A 231 5.82 8.96 23.29
CA SER A 231 5.59 7.59 23.77
C SER A 231 4.34 6.94 23.19
N GLY A 232 3.37 7.73 22.71
CA GLY A 232 2.12 7.20 22.16
C GLY A 232 1.21 8.27 21.56
N ILE A 233 0.24 7.85 20.74
CA ILE A 233 -0.64 8.75 19.99
C ILE A 233 -2.09 8.23 19.99
N VAL A 234 -3.05 9.11 20.30
CA VAL A 234 -4.49 8.80 20.18
C VAL A 234 -5.17 9.86 19.30
N ASN A 235 -5.76 9.42 18.19
CA ASN A 235 -6.61 10.24 17.33
C ASN A 235 -8.07 10.12 17.78
N ALA A 236 -8.74 11.25 18.06
CA ALA A 236 -10.16 11.27 18.43
C ALA A 236 -11.12 11.35 17.22
N ARG A 237 -10.56 11.42 16.00
CA ARG A 237 -11.27 11.19 14.73
C ARG A 237 -10.59 10.10 13.90
N HIS A 238 -11.32 9.58 12.92
CA HIS A 238 -10.77 8.62 11.96
C HIS A 238 -9.58 9.21 11.18
N THR A 239 -8.56 8.38 11.02
CA THR A 239 -7.40 8.60 10.15
C THR A 239 -7.11 7.31 9.39
N THR A 240 -6.19 7.36 8.43
CA THR A 240 -5.79 6.18 7.66
C THR A 240 -4.54 5.52 8.23
N PRO A 241 -4.38 4.20 8.06
CA PRO A 241 -3.13 3.50 8.39
C PRO A 241 -1.91 3.99 7.59
N LEU A 242 -2.10 4.69 6.47
CA LEU A 242 -1.00 5.30 5.72
C LEU A 242 -0.79 6.79 6.04
N SER A 243 -1.50 7.34 7.03
CA SER A 243 -1.25 8.71 7.48
C SER A 243 0.20 8.86 7.95
N HIS A 244 0.78 10.04 7.71
CA HIS A 244 2.16 10.30 8.04
C HIS A 244 2.46 10.04 9.53
N THR A 245 1.55 10.48 10.41
CA THR A 245 1.62 10.21 11.86
C THR A 245 1.60 8.72 12.20
N ASN A 246 0.85 7.89 11.46
CA ASN A 246 0.88 6.45 11.66
C ASN A 246 2.20 5.83 11.21
N VAL A 247 2.70 6.22 10.04
CA VAL A 247 4.00 5.73 9.52
C VAL A 247 5.13 6.10 10.49
N LEU A 248 5.12 7.31 11.06
CA LEU A 248 6.06 7.70 12.12
C LEU A 248 5.91 6.84 13.38
N ALA A 249 4.70 6.69 13.90
CA ALA A 249 4.43 5.91 15.11
C ALA A 249 4.90 4.45 14.96
N THR A 250 4.66 3.87 13.80
CA THR A 250 5.10 2.52 13.47
C THR A 250 6.63 2.45 13.42
N GLY A 251 7.28 3.39 12.72
CA GLY A 251 8.74 3.48 12.65
C GLY A 251 9.42 3.74 14.00
N TRP A 252 8.76 4.40 14.94
CA TRP A 252 9.22 4.59 16.33
C TRP A 252 8.81 3.45 17.26
N GLN A 253 8.02 2.49 16.77
CA GLN A 253 7.48 1.36 17.54
C GLN A 253 6.67 1.80 18.77
N ILE A 254 5.88 2.87 18.61
CA ILE A 254 5.02 3.39 19.70
C ILE A 254 3.55 3.05 19.45
N PRO A 255 2.77 2.75 20.50
CA PRO A 255 1.36 2.45 20.34
C PRO A 255 0.58 3.65 19.80
N ASN A 256 -0.33 3.39 18.85
CA ASN A 256 -1.28 4.38 18.39
C ASN A 256 -2.64 3.79 17.98
N ALA A 257 -3.68 4.62 18.08
CA ALA A 257 -5.04 4.21 17.74
C ALA A 257 -5.94 5.40 17.36
N VAL A 258 -7.07 5.08 16.73
CA VAL A 258 -8.26 5.93 16.70
C VAL A 258 -9.18 5.52 17.83
N GLN A 259 -9.64 6.48 18.63
CA GLN A 259 -10.68 6.28 19.64
C GLN A 259 -11.64 7.48 19.62
N LEU A 260 -12.82 7.29 19.04
CA LEU A 260 -13.85 8.32 19.04
C LEU A 260 -14.28 8.63 20.47
N GLY A 261 -14.41 9.92 20.78
CA GLY A 261 -14.76 10.40 22.12
C GLY A 261 -13.61 10.35 23.14
N ALA A 262 -12.37 10.04 22.73
CA ALA A 262 -11.22 9.98 23.65
C ALA A 262 -11.03 11.26 24.46
N LEU A 263 -11.17 12.44 23.85
CA LEU A 263 -11.06 13.72 24.56
C LEU A 263 -12.12 13.85 25.66
N ALA A 264 -13.37 13.48 25.39
CA ALA A 264 -14.44 13.52 26.39
C ALA A 264 -14.22 12.50 27.52
N GLU A 265 -13.65 11.33 27.21
CA GLU A 265 -13.27 10.31 28.19
C GLU A 265 -12.20 10.83 29.16
N ILE A 266 -11.16 11.47 28.61
CA ILE A 266 -10.04 12.03 29.36
C ILE A 266 -10.53 13.11 30.31
N ASP A 267 -11.42 13.97 29.85
CA ASP A 267 -12.02 15.03 30.66
C ASP A 267 -12.86 14.45 31.80
N ARG A 268 -13.69 13.44 31.49
CA ARG A 268 -14.53 12.78 32.49
C ARG A 268 -13.70 12.08 33.58
N ARG A 269 -12.56 11.49 33.21
CA ARG A 269 -11.67 10.77 34.14
C ARG A 269 -10.60 11.65 34.77
N GLY A 270 -10.43 12.90 34.32
CA GLY A 270 -9.40 13.81 34.82
C GLY A 270 -7.96 13.34 34.53
N LEU A 271 -7.73 12.72 33.36
CA LEU A 271 -6.44 12.11 33.02
C LEU A 271 -5.44 13.06 32.35
N ASP A 272 -5.85 14.27 31.96
CA ASP A 272 -4.93 15.23 31.32
C ASP A 272 -3.81 15.67 32.28
N GLY A 273 -2.57 15.51 31.84
CA GLY A 273 -1.36 15.73 32.65
C GLY A 273 -0.99 14.57 33.59
N LYS A 274 -1.78 13.49 33.67
CA LYS A 274 -1.50 12.33 34.52
C LYS A 274 -0.58 11.33 33.82
N TRP A 275 0.18 10.57 34.62
CA TRP A 275 0.90 9.41 34.13
C TRP A 275 -0.06 8.24 33.96
N VAL A 276 0.05 7.56 32.82
CA VAL A 276 -0.80 6.44 32.46
C VAL A 276 0.03 5.29 31.89
N GLU A 277 -0.43 4.07 32.15
CA GLU A 277 -0.15 2.92 31.32
C GLU A 277 -1.14 2.93 30.16
N TYR A 278 -0.61 3.00 28.94
CA TYR A 278 -1.35 3.06 27.70
C TYR A 278 -1.11 1.78 26.92
N THR A 279 -2.17 1.01 26.71
CA THR A 279 -2.14 -0.23 25.91
C THR A 279 -3.13 -0.13 24.75
N VAL A 280 -2.66 -0.45 23.55
CA VAL A 280 -3.46 -0.69 22.36
C VAL A 280 -3.35 -2.17 22.02
N ASP A 281 -4.48 -2.86 22.03
CA ASP A 281 -4.60 -4.20 21.49
C ASP A 281 -5.46 -4.15 20.20
N ALA A 282 -5.67 -5.31 19.56
CA ALA A 282 -6.43 -5.39 18.31
C ALA A 282 -7.91 -4.96 18.42
N ARG A 283 -8.46 -4.83 19.63
CA ARG A 283 -9.88 -4.62 19.93
C ARG A 283 -10.17 -3.41 20.80
N SER A 284 -9.19 -2.94 21.58
CA SER A 284 -9.39 -1.89 22.55
C SER A 284 -8.14 -1.05 22.81
N LEU A 285 -8.40 0.15 23.34
CA LEU A 285 -7.42 1.01 23.98
C LEU A 285 -7.74 1.09 25.47
N THR A 286 -6.72 0.94 26.31
CA THR A 286 -6.84 1.11 27.76
C THR A 286 -5.88 2.17 28.26
N LEU A 287 -6.38 3.03 29.15
CA LEU A 287 -5.63 4.05 29.87
C LEU A 287 -5.84 3.82 31.37
N ARG A 288 -4.78 3.44 32.06
CA ARG A 288 -4.77 3.21 33.51
C ARG A 288 -3.85 4.22 34.18
N GLU A 289 -4.38 5.04 35.08
CA GLU A 289 -3.57 5.98 35.86
C GLU A 289 -2.54 5.23 36.71
N ILE A 290 -1.32 5.75 36.73
CA ILE A 290 -0.19 5.25 37.51
C ILE A 290 0.53 6.43 38.17
N ASP A 291 1.34 6.14 39.19
CA ASP A 291 2.25 7.12 39.75
C ASP A 291 3.37 7.46 38.75
N GLU A 292 3.92 8.67 38.86
CA GLU A 292 5.07 9.08 38.07
C GLU A 292 6.27 8.14 38.33
N PRO A 293 6.87 7.55 37.28
CA PRO A 293 8.04 6.70 37.44
C PRO A 293 9.20 7.47 38.07
N ALA A 294 9.82 6.90 39.11
CA ALA A 294 10.93 7.52 39.83
C ALA A 294 12.21 7.72 38.97
N ASP A 295 12.35 6.96 37.87
CA ASP A 295 13.45 7.05 36.93
C ASP A 295 12.89 6.99 35.49
N ALA A 296 12.45 8.14 34.99
CA ALA A 296 12.02 8.30 33.60
C ALA A 296 13.23 8.55 32.70
N THR A 297 14.08 7.51 32.56
CA THR A 297 15.20 7.55 31.61
C THR A 297 14.68 7.36 30.19
N PRO A 298 15.12 8.17 29.20
CA PRO A 298 14.73 7.97 27.82
C PRO A 298 15.13 6.56 27.35
N PRO A 299 14.23 5.82 26.68
CA PRO A 299 14.51 4.48 26.22
C PRO A 299 15.62 4.48 25.16
N SER A 300 16.30 3.33 25.00
CA SER A 300 17.43 3.19 24.08
C SER A 300 17.09 3.54 22.62
N TRP A 301 15.85 3.28 22.19
CA TRP A 301 15.35 3.68 20.86
C TRP A 301 15.29 5.20 20.68
N TYR A 302 15.06 5.96 21.77
CA TYR A 302 15.08 7.42 21.75
C TYR A 302 16.51 7.95 21.61
N ALA A 303 17.50 7.23 22.16
CA ALA A 303 18.91 7.56 22.08
C ALA A 303 19.63 7.00 20.84
N GLN A 304 18.94 6.20 20.01
CA GLN A 304 19.54 5.56 18.85
C GLN A 304 19.89 6.60 17.78
N ARG A 305 21.18 6.70 17.46
CA ARG A 305 21.67 7.54 16.38
C ARG A 305 21.53 6.80 15.05
N VAL A 306 21.01 7.50 14.05
CA VAL A 306 20.97 7.00 12.68
C VAL A 306 22.32 7.26 12.04
N THR A 307 22.96 6.21 11.54
CA THR A 307 24.19 6.34 10.77
C THR A 307 23.83 6.68 9.33
N LEU A 308 24.30 7.82 8.84
CA LEU A 308 24.27 8.13 7.42
C LEU A 308 25.44 7.45 6.73
N GLU A 309 25.18 6.91 5.55
CA GLU A 309 26.26 6.53 4.65
C GLU A 309 26.90 7.80 4.05
N GLU A 310 28.21 7.78 3.85
CA GLU A 310 28.95 8.94 3.37
C GLU A 310 28.54 9.27 1.92
N PRO A 311 28.07 10.49 1.63
CA PRO A 311 27.66 10.88 0.29
C PRO A 311 28.87 11.13 -0.62
N GLU A 312 28.77 10.68 -1.87
CA GLU A 312 29.74 11.04 -2.91
C GLU A 312 29.55 12.52 -3.28
N SER A 313 30.40 13.37 -2.71
CA SER A 313 30.32 14.82 -2.88
C SER A 313 31.19 15.38 -4.01
N ASP A 314 31.87 14.50 -4.75
CA ASP A 314 32.64 14.85 -5.95
C ASP A 314 31.73 15.42 -7.05
N HIS A 315 32.34 16.06 -8.05
CA HIS A 315 31.62 16.69 -9.14
C HIS A 315 30.84 15.68 -9.99
N SER A 316 29.61 15.40 -9.59
CA SER A 316 28.62 14.62 -10.35
C SER A 316 27.86 15.51 -11.34
N PRO A 317 27.54 15.03 -12.55
CA PRO A 317 26.74 15.77 -13.53
C PRO A 317 25.24 15.74 -13.21
N ILE A 318 24.45 16.62 -13.84
CA ILE A 318 23.00 16.45 -13.91
C ILE A 318 22.70 15.36 -14.94
N VAL A 319 21.82 14.41 -14.62
CA VAL A 319 21.49 13.28 -15.50
C VAL A 319 20.00 13.07 -15.66
N ASP A 320 19.60 12.43 -16.77
CA ASP A 320 18.26 11.87 -16.95
C ASP A 320 18.00 10.80 -15.86
N LEU A 321 16.82 10.84 -15.23
CA LEU A 321 16.39 9.85 -14.25
C LEU A 321 16.57 8.42 -14.75
N ALA A 322 16.28 8.12 -16.01
CA ALA A 322 16.39 6.77 -16.57
C ALA A 322 17.82 6.19 -16.57
N ARG A 323 18.83 7.05 -16.39
CA ARG A 323 20.24 6.65 -16.29
C ARG A 323 20.66 6.28 -14.87
N LEU A 324 19.89 6.67 -13.85
CA LEU A 324 20.21 6.36 -12.46
C LEU A 324 19.91 4.89 -12.14
N ARG A 325 20.64 4.34 -11.18
CA ARG A 325 20.47 3.02 -10.58
C ARG A 325 20.40 3.13 -9.07
N ALA A 326 20.01 2.05 -8.39
CA ALA A 326 19.91 2.00 -6.93
C ALA A 326 21.20 2.42 -6.17
N SER A 327 22.38 2.23 -6.78
CA SER A 327 23.67 2.68 -6.23
C SER A 327 23.89 4.19 -6.30
N ASP A 328 23.15 4.92 -7.14
CA ASP A 328 23.31 6.37 -7.29
C ASP A 328 22.72 7.19 -6.13
N ARG A 329 22.10 6.52 -5.14
CA ARG A 329 21.55 7.16 -3.93
C ARG A 329 22.59 8.01 -3.19
N TYR A 330 23.87 7.65 -3.27
CA TYR A 330 24.99 8.39 -2.66
C TYR A 330 25.28 9.74 -3.30
N ARG A 331 24.76 9.97 -4.51
CA ARG A 331 25.01 11.18 -5.31
C ARG A 331 23.76 12.03 -5.51
N TYR A 332 22.58 11.40 -5.61
CA TYR A 332 21.32 12.06 -5.95
C TYR A 332 20.20 11.84 -4.93
N GLY A 333 20.44 11.05 -3.89
CA GLY A 333 19.45 10.67 -2.87
C GLY A 333 18.57 9.48 -3.28
N THR A 334 17.89 8.93 -2.28
CA THR A 334 17.18 7.65 -2.37
C THR A 334 16.00 7.70 -3.36
N LYS A 335 15.21 8.79 -3.34
CA LYS A 335 14.04 8.93 -4.23
C LYS A 335 14.44 8.96 -5.70
N ALA A 336 15.45 9.76 -6.05
CA ALA A 336 15.97 9.84 -7.41
C ALA A 336 16.51 8.47 -7.88
N ALA A 337 17.28 7.79 -7.04
CA ALA A 337 17.82 6.47 -7.35
C ALA A 337 16.73 5.41 -7.56
N ASN A 338 15.71 5.37 -6.71
CA ASN A 338 14.59 4.43 -6.85
C ASN A 338 13.76 4.70 -8.12
N LEU A 339 13.51 5.98 -8.46
CA LEU A 339 12.84 6.32 -9.71
C LEU A 339 13.66 5.92 -10.93
N GLY A 340 14.98 6.08 -10.88
CA GLY A 340 15.86 5.63 -11.96
C GLY A 340 15.93 4.11 -12.11
N GLU A 341 15.99 3.39 -10.98
CA GLU A 341 15.92 1.93 -10.98
C GLU A 341 14.57 1.47 -11.54
N LEU A 342 13.47 2.15 -11.20
CA LEU A 342 12.16 1.84 -11.77
C LEU A 342 12.12 2.06 -13.28
N HIS A 343 12.69 3.16 -13.80
CA HIS A 343 12.86 3.35 -15.25
C HIS A 343 13.65 2.20 -15.88
N HIS A 344 14.72 1.75 -15.24
CA HIS A 344 15.52 0.62 -15.72
C HIS A 344 14.70 -0.68 -15.77
N VAL A 345 13.99 -1.00 -14.70
CA VAL A 345 13.12 -2.18 -14.64
C VAL A 345 12.04 -2.09 -15.71
N LEU A 346 11.42 -0.92 -15.91
CA LEU A 346 10.40 -0.70 -16.93
C LEU A 346 10.95 -0.65 -18.37
N ALA A 347 12.25 -0.47 -18.58
CA ALA A 347 12.86 -0.46 -19.93
C ALA A 347 13.53 -1.80 -20.29
N CYS A 348 14.20 -2.44 -19.33
CA CYS A 348 15.02 -3.63 -19.54
C CYS A 348 14.41 -4.91 -18.94
N GLY A 349 13.37 -4.79 -18.14
CA GLY A 349 12.81 -5.89 -17.36
C GLY A 349 13.63 -6.22 -16.11
N SER A 350 13.19 -7.23 -15.35
CA SER A 350 13.96 -7.79 -14.25
C SER A 350 13.69 -9.28 -14.12
N GLN A 351 14.74 -10.05 -13.81
CA GLN A 351 14.60 -11.49 -13.51
C GLN A 351 13.95 -11.75 -12.15
N ARG A 352 13.83 -10.73 -11.29
CA ARG A 352 13.25 -10.83 -9.95
C ARG A 352 11.74 -10.66 -9.92
N LEU A 353 11.09 -10.26 -11.01
CA LEU A 353 9.66 -9.87 -11.00
C LEU A 353 8.73 -10.98 -10.49
N LEU A 354 9.06 -12.24 -10.76
CA LEU A 354 8.25 -13.38 -10.32
C LEU A 354 8.58 -13.83 -8.88
N GLY A 355 9.58 -13.25 -8.23
CA GLY A 355 10.16 -13.73 -6.99
C GLY A 355 9.14 -13.94 -5.88
N PHE A 356 8.26 -12.97 -5.62
CA PHE A 356 7.21 -13.09 -4.60
C PHE A 356 6.30 -14.31 -4.83
N TYR A 357 6.01 -14.62 -6.09
CA TYR A 357 5.12 -15.71 -6.49
C TYR A 357 5.83 -17.06 -6.55
N GLN A 358 7.17 -17.09 -6.52
CA GLN A 358 7.96 -18.31 -6.50
C GLN A 358 8.20 -18.84 -5.07
N VAL A 359 8.07 -17.99 -4.06
CA VAL A 359 8.26 -18.38 -2.67
C VAL A 359 7.11 -19.29 -2.21
N PRO A 360 7.42 -20.45 -1.60
CA PRO A 360 6.39 -21.35 -1.08
C PRO A 360 5.52 -20.69 0.00
N ARG A 361 4.20 -20.88 -0.11
CA ARG A 361 3.20 -20.41 0.86
C ARG A 361 2.23 -21.55 1.16
N PRO A 362 2.57 -22.45 2.11
CA PRO A 362 1.76 -23.64 2.41
C PRO A 362 0.26 -23.31 2.60
N PRO A 363 -0.65 -24.13 2.04
CA PRO A 363 -0.39 -25.42 1.40
C PRO A 363 0.15 -25.36 -0.04
N ARG A 364 0.35 -24.16 -0.61
CA ARG A 364 0.80 -23.98 -1.99
C ARG A 364 2.33 -24.00 -2.09
N GLU A 365 2.84 -24.78 -3.03
CA GLU A 365 4.29 -24.83 -3.33
C GLU A 365 4.80 -23.51 -3.93
N ASN A 366 3.95 -22.81 -4.69
CA ASN A 366 4.18 -21.47 -5.23
C ASN A 366 2.84 -20.86 -5.68
N LEU A 367 2.87 -19.59 -6.11
CA LEU A 367 1.71 -18.80 -6.52
C LEU A 367 1.73 -18.45 -8.02
N LEU A 368 2.60 -19.08 -8.83
CA LEU A 368 2.72 -18.78 -10.26
C LEU A 368 1.43 -19.05 -11.06
N PRO A 369 0.64 -20.11 -10.81
CA PRO A 369 -0.63 -20.34 -11.51
C PRO A 369 -1.64 -19.21 -11.28
N HIS A 370 -1.70 -18.69 -10.05
CA HIS A 370 -2.55 -17.56 -9.68
C HIS A 370 -2.14 -16.29 -10.43
N LEU A 371 -0.83 -16.00 -10.47
CA LEU A 371 -0.32 -14.87 -11.24
C LEU A 371 -0.65 -15.01 -12.73
N ALA A 372 -0.55 -16.22 -13.30
CA ALA A 372 -0.89 -16.45 -14.70
C ALA A 372 -2.35 -16.09 -14.99
N GLN A 373 -3.29 -16.55 -14.15
CA GLN A 373 -4.71 -16.22 -14.25
C GLN A 373 -4.97 -14.70 -14.17
N LEU A 374 -4.33 -14.02 -13.22
CA LEU A 374 -4.45 -12.55 -13.09
C LEU A 374 -3.89 -11.82 -14.31
N LEU A 375 -2.77 -12.28 -14.88
CA LEU A 375 -2.17 -11.69 -16.07
C LEU A 375 -3.00 -11.94 -17.33
N GLU A 376 -3.68 -13.07 -17.45
CA GLU A 376 -4.63 -13.36 -18.53
C GLU A 376 -5.88 -12.46 -18.44
N GLN A 377 -6.47 -12.35 -17.26
CA GLN A 377 -7.63 -11.47 -17.01
C GLN A 377 -7.31 -10.00 -17.33
N THR A 378 -6.09 -9.56 -17.01
CA THR A 378 -5.66 -8.18 -17.28
C THR A 378 -5.33 -7.92 -18.75
N ALA A 379 -5.05 -8.96 -19.55
CA ALA A 379 -4.81 -8.87 -20.99
C ALA A 379 -6.12 -8.88 -21.82
N GLY A 380 -7.15 -9.62 -21.38
CA GLY A 380 -8.41 -9.81 -22.12
C GLY A 380 -9.29 -8.57 -22.30
N THR A 381 -9.02 -7.48 -21.58
CA THR A 381 -9.79 -6.23 -21.65
C THR A 381 -9.41 -5.30 -22.80
N THR A 382 -8.45 -5.66 -23.66
CA THR A 382 -7.91 -4.76 -24.70
C THR A 382 -8.32 -5.09 -26.15
N ASP A 383 -9.03 -6.19 -26.44
CA ASP A 383 -9.33 -6.58 -27.84
C ASP A 383 -10.82 -6.80 -28.18
N ALA A 384 -11.75 -6.64 -27.23
CA ALA A 384 -13.18 -6.88 -27.50
C ALA A 384 -13.88 -5.77 -28.33
N SER A 385 -13.22 -4.64 -28.62
CA SER A 385 -13.78 -3.55 -29.43
C SER A 385 -13.33 -3.56 -30.90
N ALA A 386 -12.47 -4.49 -31.31
CA ALA A 386 -11.91 -4.55 -32.67
C ALA A 386 -12.44 -5.72 -33.54
N ALA A 387 -13.16 -6.69 -32.97
CA ALA A 387 -13.77 -7.77 -33.73
C ALA A 387 -15.24 -7.44 -34.05
N GLY A 388 -15.45 -6.68 -35.13
CA GLY A 388 -16.77 -6.51 -35.73
C GLY A 388 -17.39 -7.87 -36.05
N ILE A 389 -18.57 -8.13 -35.49
CA ILE A 389 -19.40 -9.28 -35.80
C ILE A 389 -19.80 -9.18 -37.27
N GLY A 390 -19.14 -10.01 -38.08
CA GLY A 390 -19.49 -10.26 -39.47
C GLY A 390 -20.90 -10.86 -39.56
N SER A 391 -21.73 -10.18 -40.31
CA SER A 391 -23.10 -10.52 -40.71
C SER A 391 -23.29 -11.98 -41.12
N THR A 392 -24.32 -12.63 -40.57
CA THR A 392 -25.05 -13.69 -41.28
C THR A 392 -26.43 -13.16 -41.69
N SER A 393 -26.68 -13.33 -42.99
CA SER A 393 -27.83 -12.88 -43.76
C SER A 393 -29.15 -13.54 -43.34
N GLY A 394 -30.19 -12.73 -43.17
CA GLY A 394 -31.59 -13.18 -43.11
C GLY A 394 -32.48 -12.14 -43.78
N SER A 395 -33.05 -12.50 -44.93
CA SER A 395 -33.96 -11.69 -45.74
C SER A 395 -35.34 -11.50 -45.11
N MET A 396 -35.93 -10.32 -45.33
CA MET A 396 -37.35 -10.05 -45.69
C MET A 396 -37.86 -8.79 -44.97
N GLY A 397 -38.52 -7.90 -45.72
CA GLY A 397 -39.41 -6.88 -45.14
C GLY A 397 -39.33 -5.51 -45.80
N THR A 398 -40.17 -5.33 -46.80
CA THR A 398 -40.55 -4.08 -47.49
C THR A 398 -41.00 -2.95 -46.55
N ALA A 399 -40.66 -1.69 -46.86
CA ALA A 399 -41.61 -0.60 -47.14
C ALA A 399 -40.95 0.81 -47.09
N ASP A 400 -41.02 1.48 -48.23
CA ASP A 400 -41.34 2.89 -48.48
C ASP A 400 -40.95 4.05 -47.54
N SER A 401 -40.26 5.01 -48.17
CA SER A 401 -40.67 6.42 -48.37
C SER A 401 -39.82 7.53 -47.73
N SER A 402 -39.20 8.32 -48.63
CA SER A 402 -39.16 9.80 -48.64
C SER A 402 -38.39 10.50 -47.49
N THR A 403 -37.63 11.59 -47.63
CA THR A 403 -37.39 12.58 -48.68
C THR A 403 -36.25 13.49 -48.17
N THR A 404 -35.38 14.00 -49.06
CA THR A 404 -34.68 15.33 -49.05
C THR A 404 -33.81 15.71 -47.84
N ALA A 405 -32.73 16.48 -47.89
CA ALA A 405 -31.84 17.16 -48.84
C ALA A 405 -30.75 17.77 -47.92
N GLY A 406 -29.54 18.16 -48.26
CA GLY A 406 -28.77 18.27 -49.50
C GLY A 406 -27.30 18.52 -49.09
N SER A 407 -26.38 18.38 -50.05
CA SER A 407 -25.54 19.49 -50.56
C SER A 407 -24.45 19.98 -49.59
N LEU A 408 -23.17 20.16 -49.94
CA LEU A 408 -22.40 20.13 -51.19
C LEU A 408 -20.92 20.29 -50.75
N HIS A 409 -19.98 19.74 -51.54
CA HIS A 409 -18.62 20.26 -51.81
C HIS A 409 -17.62 20.41 -50.63
N THR A 410 -16.31 20.17 -50.75
CA THR A 410 -15.42 20.19 -51.93
C THR A 410 -14.11 19.47 -51.61
N THR A 411 -13.55 18.89 -52.67
CA THR A 411 -12.24 18.26 -52.90
C THR A 411 -11.01 19.18 -52.76
N ALA A 412 -9.89 18.60 -52.29
CA ALA A 412 -8.51 18.72 -52.81
C ALA A 412 -7.63 17.74 -51.99
N GLY A 413 -6.89 16.74 -52.49
CA GLY A 413 -5.99 16.69 -53.65
C GLY A 413 -4.74 17.52 -53.34
N LEU A 414 -3.48 17.09 -53.34
CA LEU A 414 -2.70 16.02 -53.96
C LEU A 414 -1.37 15.94 -53.16
N ALA A 415 -0.83 14.76 -52.85
CA ALA A 415 0.23 14.05 -53.57
C ALA A 415 1.70 14.43 -53.21
N ALA A 416 2.43 13.34 -52.98
CA ALA A 416 3.86 13.17 -52.73
C ALA A 416 4.80 13.69 -53.84
N ALA A 417 6.07 13.88 -53.48
CA ALA A 417 7.19 13.63 -54.38
C ALA A 417 8.49 13.28 -53.60
N ASN A 418 9.09 12.17 -54.03
CA ASN A 418 10.40 11.62 -53.70
C ASN A 418 11.57 12.37 -54.36
N SER A 419 12.77 12.30 -53.75
CA SER A 419 14.08 12.15 -54.43
C SER A 419 15.16 11.82 -53.37
N LEU A 420 15.70 10.60 -53.26
CA LEU A 420 16.79 9.92 -54.01
C LEU A 420 18.16 10.64 -54.00
N GLY A 421 19.20 9.91 -53.55
CA GLY A 421 20.63 10.18 -53.81
C GLY A 421 21.59 9.90 -52.62
N THR A 422 21.89 8.63 -52.31
CA THR A 422 23.15 7.89 -52.64
C THR A 422 24.37 8.03 -51.71
N THR A 423 24.74 6.86 -51.15
CA THR A 423 26.10 6.30 -50.89
C THR A 423 26.92 6.90 -49.74
N THR A 424 27.53 6.14 -48.81
CA THR A 424 28.31 4.90 -48.95
C THR A 424 28.27 4.01 -47.68
N ASN A 425 28.24 2.69 -47.90
CA ASN A 425 28.50 1.65 -46.90
C ASN A 425 30.03 1.39 -46.81
N PRO A 426 30.55 0.79 -45.72
CA PRO A 426 30.81 -0.65 -45.84
C PRO A 426 30.47 -1.50 -44.59
N ALA A 427 30.04 -2.73 -44.91
CA ALA A 427 30.16 -4.04 -44.23
C ALA A 427 30.53 -4.08 -42.73
N ALA A 428 29.71 -4.62 -41.82
CA ALA A 428 29.24 -6.02 -41.67
C ALA A 428 30.36 -7.06 -41.45
N ALA A 429 30.49 -7.56 -40.21
CA ALA A 429 30.48 -8.99 -39.88
C ALA A 429 30.69 -9.23 -38.36
N ASN A 430 29.93 -10.20 -37.84
CA ASN A 430 30.07 -11.02 -36.62
C ASN A 430 31.35 -10.86 -35.77
N ASP A 431 31.20 -10.89 -34.44
CA ASP A 431 31.64 -12.07 -33.67
C ASP A 431 31.33 -11.99 -32.15
N LEU A 432 30.69 -13.08 -31.70
CA LEU A 432 31.02 -13.90 -30.53
C LEU A 432 31.32 -13.22 -29.18
N CYS A 433 30.37 -13.42 -28.26
CA CYS A 433 30.52 -13.33 -26.82
C CYS A 433 31.42 -14.48 -26.32
N THR A 434 32.66 -14.17 -25.92
CA THR A 434 33.50 -15.04 -25.10
C THR A 434 33.76 -14.37 -23.76
N ALA A 435 33.31 -15.03 -22.70
CA ALA A 435 33.71 -14.75 -21.34
C ALA A 435 35.19 -15.08 -21.18
N ASP A 436 35.96 -14.15 -20.60
CA ASP A 436 37.34 -14.40 -20.21
C ASP A 436 37.47 -14.33 -18.69
N SER A 437 37.83 -15.46 -18.12
CA SER A 437 38.18 -15.70 -16.74
C SER A 437 39.65 -15.37 -16.54
N SER A 438 39.98 -14.49 -15.59
CA SER A 438 41.35 -14.38 -15.06
C SER A 438 41.35 -14.60 -13.55
N THR A 439 41.87 -15.75 -13.17
CA THR A 439 42.27 -16.16 -11.81
C THR A 439 43.52 -15.41 -11.36
N ALA A 440 43.55 -14.97 -10.11
CA ALA A 440 44.77 -14.65 -9.38
C ALA A 440 44.71 -15.29 -7.98
N THR A 441 45.77 -16.03 -7.68
CA THR A 441 45.94 -17.02 -6.61
C THR A 441 46.55 -16.47 -5.33
N GLY A 442 46.20 -17.10 -4.19
CA GLY A 442 47.03 -17.25 -2.99
C GLY A 442 46.32 -16.84 -1.69
N SER A 443 46.37 -17.52 -0.55
CA SER A 443 46.98 -18.78 -0.10
C SER A 443 46.55 -19.01 1.37
N ALA A 444 46.25 -20.27 1.73
CA ALA A 444 46.24 -20.88 3.08
C ALA A 444 45.20 -20.39 4.13
N ALA A 445 44.59 -21.21 4.99
CA ALA A 445 44.92 -22.56 5.44
C ALA A 445 43.64 -23.36 5.79
N ALA A 446 43.73 -24.68 5.55
CA ALA A 446 42.73 -25.68 5.90
C ALA A 446 42.78 -26.05 7.39
N ASN A 447 41.62 -26.41 7.95
CA ASN A 447 41.55 -27.49 8.94
C ASN A 447 40.22 -28.24 8.80
N ASN A 448 40.34 -29.55 8.69
CA ASN A 448 39.30 -30.54 8.41
C ASN A 448 38.42 -30.84 9.62
N LEU A 449 37.13 -31.08 9.38
CA LEU A 449 36.46 -32.30 9.88
C LEU A 449 35.31 -32.68 8.93
N ALA A 450 35.35 -33.92 8.45
CA ALA A 450 34.43 -34.49 7.47
C ALA A 450 33.38 -35.41 8.11
N ALA A 451 32.31 -35.64 7.33
CA ALA A 451 31.18 -36.58 7.48
C ALA A 451 29.96 -36.04 8.28
N ALA A 452 28.72 -36.04 7.78
CA ALA A 452 28.09 -36.88 6.75
C ALA A 452 26.96 -36.17 5.95
N THR A 453 27.01 -36.39 4.63
CA THR A 453 25.94 -36.50 3.59
C THR A 453 24.47 -36.29 3.99
N GLY A 454 23.62 -35.53 3.27
CA GLY A 454 23.70 -35.04 1.90
C GLY A 454 23.05 -33.66 1.70
N SER A 455 23.69 -32.87 0.85
CA SER A 455 23.27 -31.54 0.42
C SER A 455 22.85 -31.65 -1.05
N THR A 456 21.57 -31.45 -1.31
CA THR A 456 21.10 -31.10 -2.66
C THR A 456 21.26 -29.60 -2.79
N THR A 457 22.27 -29.17 -3.53
CA THR A 457 22.44 -27.76 -3.92
C THR A 457 21.29 -27.35 -4.83
N ALA A 458 20.69 -26.18 -4.57
CA ALA A 458 19.58 -25.58 -5.32
C ALA A 458 19.90 -25.19 -6.79
N GLY A 459 20.92 -25.80 -7.41
CA GLY A 459 21.36 -25.53 -8.78
C GLY A 459 20.84 -26.49 -9.84
N ASP A 460 20.31 -27.67 -9.50
CA ASP A 460 20.06 -28.75 -10.47
C ASP A 460 18.58 -29.12 -10.72
N LEU A 461 17.63 -28.30 -10.26
CA LEU A 461 16.19 -28.52 -10.51
C LEU A 461 15.63 -27.72 -11.72
N ALA A 462 16.48 -27.03 -12.48
CA ALA A 462 16.06 -26.11 -13.55
C ALA A 462 16.11 -26.70 -14.97
N ALA A 463 16.26 -28.02 -15.15
CA ALA A 463 16.41 -28.59 -16.48
C ALA A 463 15.59 -29.86 -16.65
N THR A 464 14.30 -29.71 -16.93
CA THR A 464 13.58 -30.30 -18.08
C THR A 464 12.07 -30.10 -17.90
N THR A 465 11.43 -29.42 -18.86
CA THR A 465 9.99 -29.09 -18.99
C THR A 465 9.39 -27.85 -18.27
N GLY A 466 10.10 -27.19 -17.35
CA GLY A 466 9.61 -25.96 -16.67
C GLY A 466 10.05 -24.60 -17.27
N SER A 467 11.00 -24.59 -18.23
CA SER A 467 11.65 -23.34 -18.69
C SER A 467 10.80 -22.47 -19.61
N SER A 468 9.83 -23.02 -20.36
CA SER A 468 9.00 -22.23 -21.29
C SER A 468 7.88 -21.51 -20.57
N ALA A 469 7.14 -22.19 -19.68
CA ALA A 469 6.01 -21.61 -18.95
C ALA A 469 6.43 -20.46 -18.00
N ALA A 470 7.57 -20.60 -17.31
CA ALA A 470 8.11 -19.52 -16.48
C ALA A 470 8.60 -18.34 -17.32
N GLY A 471 9.17 -18.61 -18.50
CA GLY A 471 9.57 -17.57 -19.47
C GLY A 471 8.36 -16.81 -20.03
N ASP A 472 7.30 -17.52 -20.39
CA ASP A 472 6.06 -16.95 -20.90
C ASP A 472 5.34 -16.10 -19.85
N LEU A 473 5.34 -16.54 -18.59
CA LEU A 473 4.78 -15.79 -17.47
C LEU A 473 5.60 -14.53 -17.16
N GLY A 474 6.93 -14.62 -17.20
CA GLY A 474 7.81 -13.46 -17.07
C GLY A 474 7.55 -12.42 -18.17
N ALA A 475 7.35 -12.89 -19.42
CA ALA A 475 6.97 -12.01 -20.52
C ALA A 475 5.56 -11.40 -20.33
N ALA A 476 4.61 -12.13 -19.75
CA ALA A 476 3.28 -11.60 -19.42
C ALA A 476 3.33 -10.53 -18.32
N ALA A 477 4.09 -10.78 -17.25
CA ALA A 477 4.31 -9.81 -16.17
C ALA A 477 4.97 -8.54 -16.73
N ARG A 478 5.96 -8.72 -17.61
CA ARG A 478 6.60 -7.63 -18.33
C ARG A 478 5.62 -6.82 -19.17
N ARG A 479 4.76 -7.49 -19.95
CA ARG A 479 3.72 -6.83 -20.75
C ARG A 479 2.77 -6.00 -19.90
N LEU A 480 2.34 -6.49 -18.72
CA LEU A 480 1.51 -5.72 -17.80
C LEU A 480 2.19 -4.39 -17.42
N LEU A 481 3.45 -4.46 -16.99
CA LEU A 481 4.24 -3.27 -16.62
C LEU A 481 4.41 -2.34 -17.82
N ASP A 482 4.82 -2.85 -18.97
CA ASP A 482 5.11 -2.06 -20.17
C ASP A 482 3.87 -1.43 -20.80
N GLN A 483 2.68 -2.01 -20.61
CA GLN A 483 1.46 -1.47 -21.18
C GLN A 483 0.70 -0.53 -20.25
N ARG A 484 0.85 -0.68 -18.92
CA ARG A 484 0.01 0.04 -17.96
C ARG A 484 0.78 0.96 -17.02
N ILE A 485 2.05 0.68 -16.76
CA ILE A 485 2.86 1.45 -15.81
C ILE A 485 3.78 2.41 -16.57
N ARG A 486 3.80 3.66 -16.11
CA ARG A 486 4.66 4.73 -16.61
C ARG A 486 5.41 5.36 -15.45
N VAL A 487 6.57 5.93 -15.73
CA VAL A 487 7.26 6.84 -14.81
C VAL A 487 7.49 8.14 -15.55
N PRO A 488 7.07 9.30 -15.01
CA PRO A 488 7.23 10.55 -15.71
C PRO A 488 8.71 10.87 -15.96
N ARG A 489 8.99 11.51 -17.11
CA ARG A 489 10.36 11.91 -17.49
C ARG A 489 10.90 12.92 -16.48
N GLY A 490 12.20 12.87 -16.21
CA GLY A 490 12.81 13.84 -15.31
C GLY A 490 14.32 13.83 -15.35
N ILE A 491 14.92 14.80 -14.66
CA ILE A 491 16.35 14.89 -14.41
C ILE A 491 16.61 14.90 -12.91
N ALA A 492 17.79 14.43 -12.51
CA ALA A 492 18.26 14.47 -11.14
C ALA A 492 19.47 15.41 -11.01
N LEU A 493 19.38 16.32 -10.05
CA LEU A 493 20.44 17.23 -9.64
C LEU A 493 21.19 16.59 -8.46
N PRO A 494 22.52 16.47 -8.54
CA PRO A 494 23.31 15.81 -7.51
C PRO A 494 23.58 16.69 -6.29
N PHE A 495 23.99 16.08 -5.19
CA PHE A 495 24.42 16.74 -3.95
C PHE A 495 25.53 17.78 -4.16
N SER A 496 26.46 17.51 -5.09
CA SER A 496 27.55 18.41 -5.44
C SER A 496 27.06 19.78 -5.94
N LEU A 497 25.89 19.83 -6.59
CA LEU A 497 25.30 21.08 -7.09
C LEU A 497 24.81 21.96 -5.94
N GLN A 498 24.14 21.36 -4.95
CA GLN A 498 23.74 22.06 -3.73
C GLN A 498 24.97 22.60 -2.99
N ARG A 499 25.99 21.75 -2.80
CA ARG A 499 27.22 22.12 -2.11
C ARG A 499 27.89 23.34 -2.75
N ARG A 500 28.10 23.31 -4.08
CA ARG A 500 28.66 24.43 -4.85
C ARG A 500 27.83 25.71 -4.70
N PHE A 501 26.50 25.60 -4.65
CA PHE A 501 25.62 26.74 -4.41
C PHE A 501 25.81 27.31 -3.01
N LEU A 502 25.79 26.49 -1.96
CA LEU A 502 25.96 26.93 -0.58
C LEU A 502 27.35 27.56 -0.36
N GLU A 503 28.40 27.01 -0.97
CA GLU A 503 29.78 27.51 -0.90
C GLU A 503 29.97 28.84 -1.66
N SER A 504 29.11 29.15 -2.63
CA SER A 504 29.18 30.39 -3.41
C SER A 504 28.84 31.66 -2.61
N SER A 505 28.29 31.52 -1.40
CA SER A 505 27.87 32.64 -0.55
C SER A 505 28.50 32.55 0.85
N PRO A 506 29.47 33.42 1.17
CA PRO A 506 30.07 33.49 2.52
C PRO A 506 29.04 33.72 3.64
N ARG A 507 27.95 34.44 3.34
CA ARG A 507 26.87 34.70 4.30
C ARG A 507 26.08 33.44 4.63
N ILE A 508 25.82 32.58 3.63
CA ILE A 508 25.18 31.27 3.85
C ILE A 508 26.10 30.39 4.68
N GLN A 509 27.39 30.30 4.33
CA GLN A 509 28.38 29.52 5.09
C GLN A 509 28.47 29.96 6.56
N GLN A 510 28.48 31.27 6.82
CA GLN A 510 28.48 31.79 8.19
C GLN A 510 27.21 31.41 8.96
N ALA A 511 26.04 31.48 8.32
CA ALA A 511 24.76 31.11 8.94
C ALA A 511 24.67 29.60 9.23
N ILE A 512 25.18 28.75 8.33
CA ILE A 512 25.33 27.30 8.58
C ILE A 512 26.22 27.05 9.81
N GLY A 513 27.37 27.74 9.91
CA GLY A 513 28.26 27.61 11.07
C GLY A 513 27.62 28.04 12.40
N LYS A 514 26.81 29.10 12.40
CA LYS A 514 26.03 29.51 13.58
C LYS A 514 25.00 28.46 13.98
N LEU A 515 24.25 27.92 13.00
CA LEU A 515 23.26 26.89 13.25
C LEU A 515 23.90 25.62 13.82
N LYS A 516 25.04 25.21 13.25
CA LYS A 516 25.83 24.08 13.76
C LYS A 516 26.22 24.28 15.23
N MET A 517 26.81 25.42 15.56
CA MET A 517 27.19 25.75 16.94
C MET A 517 25.98 25.76 17.88
N ALA A 518 24.84 26.29 17.43
CA ALA A 518 23.61 26.31 18.21
C ALA A 518 23.09 24.89 18.48
N LEU A 519 23.18 23.97 17.51
CA LEU A 519 22.81 22.56 17.69
C LEU A 519 23.76 21.82 18.63
N GLU A 520 25.07 22.07 18.53
CA GLU A 520 26.07 21.45 19.42
C GLU A 520 25.89 21.88 20.90
N LEU A 521 25.41 23.10 21.12
CA LEU A 521 25.18 23.68 22.45
C LEU A 521 23.73 23.57 22.96
N ASP A 522 22.84 22.93 22.20
CA ASP A 522 21.38 22.88 22.45
C ASP A 522 20.79 24.26 22.79
N ALA A 523 21.15 25.26 21.96
CA ALA A 523 20.83 26.67 22.19
C ALA A 523 19.37 27.00 21.84
N ARG A 524 18.80 28.04 22.46
CA ARG A 524 17.40 28.46 22.23
C ARG A 524 17.20 29.10 20.85
N GLU A 525 18.28 29.54 20.22
CA GLU A 525 18.30 30.30 18.97
C GLU A 525 18.24 29.43 17.70
N ILE A 526 18.08 28.10 17.84
CA ILE A 526 18.00 27.18 16.69
C ILE A 526 16.89 27.59 15.71
N GLU A 527 15.68 27.90 16.18
CA GLU A 527 14.57 28.23 15.27
C GLU A 527 14.82 29.54 14.49
N PRO A 528 15.16 30.68 15.14
CA PRO A 528 15.51 31.90 14.42
C PRO A 528 16.64 31.70 13.40
N LEU A 529 17.67 30.91 13.73
CA LEU A 529 18.80 30.65 12.82
C LEU A 529 18.36 29.82 11.60
N CYS A 530 17.48 28.84 11.77
CA CYS A 530 16.89 28.09 10.65
C CYS A 530 16.11 29.04 9.72
N VAL A 531 15.24 29.88 10.28
CA VAL A 531 14.43 30.84 9.49
C VAL A 531 15.32 31.84 8.74
N GLU A 532 16.37 32.37 9.38
CA GLU A 532 17.36 33.23 8.74
C GLU A 532 18.03 32.49 7.57
N LEU A 533 18.56 31.29 7.81
CA LEU A 533 19.28 30.52 6.80
C LEU A 533 18.39 30.14 5.60
N GLN A 534 17.14 29.75 5.84
CA GLN A 534 16.17 29.50 4.76
C GLN A 534 15.94 30.75 3.90
N SER A 535 15.79 31.91 4.53
CA SER A 535 15.63 33.19 3.82
C SER A 535 16.87 33.53 2.98
N LEU A 536 18.07 33.27 3.51
CA LEU A 536 19.33 33.47 2.79
C LEU A 536 19.44 32.56 1.56
N ILE A 537 19.12 31.27 1.70
CA ILE A 537 19.14 30.32 0.59
C ILE A 537 18.13 30.73 -0.50
N ARG A 538 16.90 31.08 -0.11
CA ARG A 538 15.85 31.48 -1.06
C ARG A 538 16.20 32.78 -1.81
N SER A 539 16.79 33.76 -1.12
CA SER A 539 17.12 35.08 -1.70
C SER A 539 18.43 35.10 -2.47
N ALA A 540 19.35 34.16 -2.23
CA ALA A 540 20.64 34.12 -2.91
C ALA A 540 20.49 33.95 -4.44
N ARG A 541 21.34 34.63 -5.19
CA ARG A 541 21.43 34.52 -6.64
C ARG A 541 22.06 33.18 -7.01
N LEU A 542 21.44 32.44 -7.92
CA LEU A 542 22.03 31.23 -8.48
C LEU A 542 23.20 31.62 -9.40
N PRO A 543 24.43 31.14 -9.15
CA PRO A 543 25.57 31.41 -10.03
C PRO A 543 25.29 31.01 -11.48
N GLY A 544 25.73 31.82 -12.44
CA GLY A 544 25.42 31.63 -13.86
C GLY A 544 25.87 30.28 -14.43
N ALA A 545 27.00 29.74 -13.93
CA ALA A 545 27.46 28.41 -14.30
C ALA A 545 26.47 27.31 -13.86
N LEU A 546 26.00 27.36 -12.60
CA LEU A 546 25.02 26.39 -12.09
C LEU A 546 23.67 26.51 -12.81
N ALA A 547 23.22 27.73 -13.07
CA ALA A 547 22.00 27.98 -13.83
C ALA A 547 22.09 27.42 -15.25
N GLY A 548 23.24 27.60 -15.92
CA GLY A 548 23.49 27.07 -17.26
C GLY A 548 23.54 25.54 -17.31
N GLU A 549 24.09 24.88 -16.28
CA GLU A 549 24.06 23.42 -16.15
C GLU A 549 22.62 22.89 -16.07
N ILE A 550 21.78 23.51 -15.22
CA ILE A 550 20.37 23.12 -15.07
C ILE A 550 19.60 23.38 -16.37
N ASP A 551 19.76 24.57 -16.97
CA ASP A 551 19.07 24.95 -18.20
C ASP A 551 19.41 24.01 -19.38
N SER A 552 20.70 23.71 -19.55
CA SER A 552 21.17 22.76 -20.57
C SER A 552 20.57 21.35 -20.37
N ALA A 553 20.48 20.87 -19.13
CA ALA A 553 19.85 19.59 -18.83
C ALA A 553 18.34 19.59 -19.12
N LEU A 554 17.63 20.66 -18.76
CA LEU A 554 16.20 20.82 -19.07
C LEU A 554 15.95 20.80 -20.58
N VAL A 555 16.72 21.57 -21.35
CA VAL A 555 16.58 21.65 -22.82
C VAL A 555 16.92 20.31 -23.47
N SER A 556 17.99 19.65 -23.04
CA SER A 556 18.45 18.41 -23.70
C SER A 556 17.61 17.18 -23.34
N GLN A 557 17.13 17.07 -22.10
CA GLN A 557 16.45 15.85 -21.61
C GLN A 557 14.92 16.01 -21.50
N LEU A 558 14.41 17.22 -21.27
CA LEU A 558 12.99 17.49 -21.01
C LEU A 558 12.37 18.43 -22.06
N ALA A 559 12.93 18.45 -23.27
CA ALA A 559 12.32 19.13 -24.40
C ALA A 559 10.84 18.72 -24.58
N GLY A 560 9.98 19.72 -24.77
CA GLY A 560 8.53 19.56 -24.97
C GLY A 560 7.71 19.53 -23.68
N VAL A 561 8.33 19.37 -22.51
CA VAL A 561 7.62 19.41 -21.21
C VAL A 561 7.26 20.85 -20.86
N ARG A 562 6.01 21.08 -20.42
CA ARG A 562 5.47 22.43 -20.12
C ARG A 562 5.30 22.72 -18.64
N THR A 563 5.05 21.68 -17.85
CA THR A 563 4.77 21.80 -16.43
C THR A 563 5.61 20.77 -15.69
N PHE A 564 6.25 21.20 -14.61
CA PHE A 564 7.21 20.42 -13.85
C PHE A 564 6.80 20.32 -12.39
N VAL A 565 7.25 19.24 -11.76
CA VAL A 565 7.31 19.07 -10.30
C VAL A 565 8.78 19.04 -9.89
N VAL A 566 9.12 19.80 -8.84
CA VAL A 566 10.48 19.86 -8.29
C VAL A 566 10.44 19.22 -6.89
N ARG A 567 11.10 18.07 -6.72
CA ARG A 567 11.02 17.26 -5.49
C ARG A 567 12.36 17.13 -4.80
N SER A 568 12.30 17.03 -3.47
CA SER A 568 13.45 16.65 -2.64
C SER A 568 13.90 15.22 -2.94
N SER A 569 15.21 14.98 -2.79
CA SER A 569 15.81 13.65 -2.77
C SER A 569 17.09 13.73 -1.94
N SER A 570 16.94 13.71 -0.62
CA SER A 570 18.06 13.80 0.33
C SER A 570 18.71 12.44 0.62
N ASN A 571 19.97 12.43 1.07
CA ASN A 571 20.61 11.22 1.61
C ASN A 571 20.12 10.89 3.03
N ALA A 572 19.47 11.84 3.69
CA ALA A 572 18.78 11.66 4.97
C ALA A 572 17.29 11.37 4.79
N GLU A 573 16.93 10.61 3.76
CA GLU A 573 15.57 10.12 3.48
C GLU A 573 15.50 8.59 3.51
N ASP A 574 14.34 8.08 3.94
CA ASP A 574 14.00 6.65 3.96
C ASP A 574 15.07 5.75 4.64
N LEU A 575 15.57 6.20 5.80
CA LEU A 575 16.58 5.48 6.59
C LEU A 575 15.93 4.50 7.57
N ALA A 576 16.65 3.42 7.89
CA ALA A 576 16.25 2.51 8.94
C ALA A 576 16.14 3.26 10.28
N GLY A 577 14.97 3.21 10.94
CA GLY A 577 14.71 3.93 12.20
C GLY A 577 14.48 5.44 12.05
N PHE A 578 14.44 5.98 10.83
CA PHE A 578 14.12 7.39 10.56
C PHE A 578 13.38 7.56 9.23
N SER A 579 12.06 7.70 9.32
CA SER A 579 11.23 8.07 8.17
C SER A 579 11.24 9.59 8.00
N ALA A 580 11.73 10.05 6.84
CA ALA A 580 11.70 11.45 6.46
C ALA A 580 10.46 11.84 5.65
N ALA A 581 9.41 11.02 5.68
CA ALA A 581 8.16 11.32 4.98
C ALA A 581 7.68 12.73 5.36
N GLY A 582 7.23 13.52 4.39
CA GLY A 582 6.73 14.88 4.63
C GLY A 582 7.71 15.89 5.30
N ILE A 583 9.00 15.58 5.49
CA ILE A 583 9.96 16.49 6.14
C ILE A 583 10.46 17.59 5.17
N TYR A 584 10.49 17.29 3.88
CA TYR A 584 11.07 18.14 2.83
C TYR A 584 10.03 18.56 1.81
N GLU A 585 10.32 19.64 1.08
CA GLU A 585 9.37 20.28 0.18
C GLU A 585 9.32 19.59 -1.20
N SER A 586 8.14 19.60 -1.81
CA SER A 586 7.92 19.29 -3.22
C SER A 586 7.04 20.36 -3.84
N ILE A 587 7.52 20.99 -4.91
CA ILE A 587 6.85 22.14 -5.54
C ILE A 587 6.20 21.69 -6.85
N ASN A 588 4.88 21.71 -6.86
CA ASN A 588 4.06 21.37 -8.03
C ASN A 588 3.81 22.58 -8.93
N HIS A 589 3.32 22.33 -10.15
CA HIS A 589 2.84 23.34 -11.10
C HIS A 589 3.89 24.41 -11.45
N VAL A 590 5.11 23.97 -11.73
CA VAL A 590 6.21 24.85 -12.13
C VAL A 590 6.24 24.96 -13.66
N THR A 591 6.07 26.16 -14.22
CA THR A 591 5.89 26.36 -15.67
C THR A 591 6.90 27.30 -16.34
N THR A 592 7.77 27.96 -15.55
CA THR A 592 8.78 28.89 -16.08
C THR A 592 10.17 28.56 -15.55
N ALA A 593 11.22 28.91 -16.32
CA ALA A 593 12.61 28.69 -15.93
C ALA A 593 12.97 29.39 -14.61
N GLU A 594 12.50 30.64 -14.42
CA GLU A 594 12.71 31.38 -13.18
C GLU A 594 12.07 30.68 -11.98
N ARG A 595 10.87 30.12 -12.16
CA ARG A 595 10.20 29.37 -11.10
C ARG A 595 10.91 28.05 -10.84
N ILE A 596 11.46 27.36 -11.85
CA ILE A 596 12.30 26.17 -11.65
C ILE A 596 13.49 26.50 -10.73
N PHE A 597 14.26 27.55 -11.03
CA PHE A 597 15.40 27.93 -10.19
C PHE A 597 14.99 28.35 -8.79
N ALA A 598 13.84 29.04 -8.65
CA ALA A 598 13.30 29.37 -7.33
C ALA A 598 12.91 28.10 -6.55
N SER A 599 12.24 27.15 -7.20
CA SER A 599 11.82 25.88 -6.62
C SER A 599 13.00 24.99 -6.21
N VAL A 600 14.08 24.95 -7.01
CA VAL A 600 15.32 24.24 -6.63
C VAL A 600 15.90 24.82 -5.34
N LYS A 601 15.97 26.14 -5.21
CA LYS A 601 16.41 26.79 -3.96
C LYS A 601 15.45 26.58 -2.80
N GLU A 602 14.14 26.48 -3.08
CA GLU A 602 13.11 26.20 -2.08
C GLU A 602 13.27 24.79 -1.50
N VAL A 603 13.52 23.79 -2.35
CA VAL A 603 13.87 22.42 -1.95
C VAL A 603 15.20 22.37 -1.19
N TRP A 604 16.23 23.09 -1.62
CA TRP A 604 17.47 23.17 -0.83
C TRP A 604 17.26 23.84 0.54
N ALA A 605 16.41 24.87 0.62
CA ALA A 605 16.06 25.53 1.87
C ALA A 605 15.23 24.63 2.80
N SER A 606 14.48 23.66 2.27
CA SER A 606 13.72 22.73 3.11
C SER A 606 14.61 21.82 3.94
N LEU A 607 15.85 21.57 3.48
CA LEU A 607 16.86 20.85 4.25
C LEU A 607 17.20 21.55 5.57
N VAL A 608 16.97 22.85 5.70
CA VAL A 608 17.28 23.62 6.93
C VAL A 608 16.03 24.24 7.55
N SER A 609 14.85 23.65 7.27
CA SER A 609 13.63 23.99 7.99
C SER A 609 13.75 23.63 9.47
N VAL A 610 13.07 24.37 10.34
CA VAL A 610 13.05 24.11 11.79
C VAL A 610 12.68 22.66 12.07
N ARG A 611 11.64 22.14 11.39
CA ARG A 611 11.18 20.75 11.50
C ARG A 611 12.29 19.77 11.11
N SER A 612 12.88 19.94 9.93
CA SER A 612 13.90 19.02 9.41
C SER A 612 15.15 18.98 10.27
N VAL A 613 15.61 20.15 10.74
CA VAL A 613 16.80 20.26 11.60
C VAL A 613 16.56 19.58 12.94
N ARG A 614 15.42 19.84 13.58
CA ARG A 614 15.09 19.22 14.87
C ARG A 614 14.98 17.71 14.79
N LEU A 615 14.22 17.20 13.82
CA LEU A 615 14.01 15.74 13.68
C LEU A 615 15.33 15.01 13.42
N ARG A 616 16.18 15.55 12.54
CA ARG A 616 17.50 14.95 12.29
C ARG A 616 18.43 15.05 13.48
N HIS A 617 18.46 16.19 14.17
CA HIS A 617 19.27 16.36 15.37
C HIS A 617 18.86 15.38 16.48
N GLN A 618 17.55 15.20 16.70
CA GLN A 618 17.02 14.19 17.63
C GLN A 618 17.38 12.77 17.21
N ALA A 619 17.40 12.48 15.91
CA ALA A 619 17.85 11.20 15.37
C ALA A 619 19.39 11.04 15.36
N GLY A 620 20.14 12.02 15.88
CA GLY A 620 21.60 12.00 15.92
C GLY A 620 22.28 12.22 14.57
N ILE A 621 21.55 12.70 13.57
CA ILE A 621 22.04 12.97 12.22
C ILE A 621 22.72 14.35 12.19
N SER A 622 23.99 14.39 11.80
CA SER A 622 24.76 15.64 11.70
C SER A 622 24.29 16.53 10.56
N LEU A 623 24.34 17.85 10.78
CA LEU A 623 24.08 18.83 9.73
C LEU A 623 25.10 18.73 8.58
N ASP A 624 26.35 18.36 8.87
CA ASP A 624 27.45 18.30 7.90
C ASP A 624 27.36 17.08 6.96
N GLU A 625 26.62 16.05 7.37
CA GLU A 625 26.46 14.80 6.63
C GLU A 625 25.20 14.81 5.76
N CYS A 626 24.42 15.89 5.80
CA CYS A 626 23.13 15.98 5.11
C CYS A 626 23.21 16.79 3.82
N TYR A 627 22.76 16.19 2.73
CA TYR A 627 22.75 16.79 1.40
C TYR A 627 21.39 16.58 0.72
N MET A 628 21.01 17.55 -0.11
CA MET A 628 19.74 17.57 -0.83
C MET A 628 19.99 17.50 -2.32
N GLY A 629 19.67 16.35 -2.91
CA GLY A 629 19.48 16.18 -4.34
C GLY A 629 18.11 16.72 -4.73
N VAL A 630 17.91 16.96 -6.02
CA VAL A 630 16.63 17.48 -6.51
C VAL A 630 16.19 16.72 -7.75
N VAL A 631 14.95 16.27 -7.77
CA VAL A 631 14.32 15.70 -8.96
C VAL A 631 13.47 16.76 -9.62
N ILE A 632 13.74 17.06 -10.89
CA ILE A 632 12.85 17.90 -11.72
C ILE A 632 12.16 16.96 -12.70
N GLN A 633 10.84 16.79 -12.53
CA GLN A 633 10.06 15.80 -13.26
C GLN A 633 8.92 16.47 -14.02
N GLU A 634 8.52 15.89 -15.15
CA GLU A 634 7.27 16.21 -15.83
C GLU A 634 6.08 16.03 -14.88
N GLN A 635 5.21 17.04 -14.82
CA GLN A 635 3.95 16.93 -14.13
C GLN A 635 2.91 16.26 -15.01
N VAL A 636 2.35 15.15 -14.54
CA VAL A 636 1.30 14.40 -15.24
C VAL A 636 -0.07 14.87 -14.80
N ALA A 637 -0.99 15.02 -15.77
CA ALA A 637 -2.40 15.22 -15.51
C ALA A 637 -3.06 13.86 -15.22
N ALA A 638 -3.83 13.78 -14.14
CA ALA A 638 -4.43 12.53 -13.67
C ALA A 638 -5.85 12.76 -13.18
N ASP A 639 -6.68 11.74 -13.32
CA ASP A 639 -8.09 11.74 -12.91
C ASP A 639 -8.22 11.45 -11.40
N PHE A 640 -7.32 10.63 -10.86
CA PHE A 640 -7.21 10.32 -9.44
C PHE A 640 -5.79 9.82 -9.12
N GLY A 641 -5.47 9.72 -7.85
CA GLY A 641 -4.17 9.20 -7.42
C GLY A 641 -4.18 8.76 -5.96
N GLY A 642 -3.04 8.29 -5.49
CA GLY A 642 -2.90 7.96 -4.08
C GLY A 642 -1.65 7.15 -3.78
N VAL A 643 -1.78 6.29 -2.77
CA VAL A 643 -0.66 5.54 -2.21
C VAL A 643 -1.04 4.07 -2.13
N LEU A 644 -0.16 3.21 -2.61
CA LEU A 644 -0.27 1.77 -2.51
C LEU A 644 0.85 1.24 -1.65
N VAL A 645 0.51 0.41 -0.67
CA VAL A 645 1.49 -0.38 0.09
C VAL A 645 1.24 -1.86 -0.18
N THR A 646 2.28 -2.59 -0.56
CA THR A 646 2.17 -4.01 -0.93
C THR A 646 1.98 -4.96 0.26
N THR A 647 1.43 -4.47 1.36
CA THR A 647 0.98 -5.29 2.49
C THR A 647 -0.27 -4.66 3.09
N ASN A 648 -1.04 -5.44 3.83
CA ASN A 648 -2.13 -4.91 4.64
C ASN A 648 -1.58 -4.43 5.99
N PRO A 649 -1.51 -3.10 6.23
CA PRO A 649 -0.95 -2.57 7.47
C PRO A 649 -1.73 -3.01 8.72
N MET A 650 -3.02 -3.34 8.55
CA MET A 650 -3.92 -3.77 9.64
C MET A 650 -3.84 -5.27 9.91
N ASN A 651 -3.35 -6.07 8.96
CA ASN A 651 -3.20 -7.51 9.11
C ASN A 651 -2.05 -8.02 8.22
N ARG A 652 -0.81 -7.79 8.67
CA ARG A 652 0.39 -8.16 7.89
C ARG A 652 0.58 -9.67 7.72
N ALA A 653 -0.07 -10.48 8.55
CA ALA A 653 -0.03 -11.93 8.41
C ALA A 653 -0.74 -12.42 7.14
N ASP A 654 -1.68 -11.63 6.61
CA ASP A 654 -2.31 -11.92 5.32
C ASP A 654 -1.48 -11.38 4.15
N PHE A 655 -0.53 -12.20 3.71
CA PHE A 655 0.37 -11.87 2.60
C PHE A 655 -0.34 -11.68 1.25
N ARG A 656 -1.60 -12.07 1.11
CA ARG A 656 -2.30 -12.08 -0.20
C ARG A 656 -2.71 -10.68 -0.64
N THR A 657 -2.94 -9.81 0.34
CA THR A 657 -3.60 -8.52 0.13
C THR A 657 -2.61 -7.36 0.03
N VAL A 658 -3.00 -6.37 -0.76
CA VAL A 658 -2.33 -5.09 -0.98
C VAL A 658 -3.29 -3.98 -0.60
N TYR A 659 -2.80 -2.98 0.14
CA TYR A 659 -3.60 -1.87 0.64
C TYR A 659 -3.43 -0.64 -0.24
N VAL A 660 -4.54 0.01 -0.61
CA VAL A 660 -4.55 1.15 -1.52
C VAL A 660 -5.41 2.28 -0.97
N ASN A 661 -4.82 3.46 -0.82
CA ASN A 661 -5.53 4.72 -0.62
C ASN A 661 -5.74 5.42 -1.97
N VAL A 662 -6.91 6.01 -2.17
CA VAL A 662 -7.26 6.77 -3.38
C VAL A 662 -7.92 8.09 -3.00
N SER A 663 -7.51 9.18 -3.66
CA SER A 663 -8.26 10.44 -3.70
C SER A 663 -8.55 10.84 -5.14
N PRO A 664 -9.75 11.37 -5.43
CA PRO A 664 -10.04 12.04 -6.70
C PRO A 664 -9.16 13.27 -6.92
N MET A 665 -8.79 13.98 -5.85
CA MET A 665 -7.85 15.10 -5.93
C MET A 665 -6.49 14.65 -5.42
N VAL A 666 -5.52 14.59 -6.34
CA VAL A 666 -4.16 14.06 -6.13
C VAL A 666 -3.44 14.70 -4.93
N THR A 667 -3.69 15.98 -4.65
CA THR A 667 -3.09 16.71 -3.52
C THR A 667 -3.55 16.12 -2.19
N ASP A 668 -4.81 15.75 -2.05
CA ASP A 668 -5.39 15.53 -0.72
C ASP A 668 -4.87 14.30 0.03
N VAL A 669 -4.33 13.29 -0.68
CA VAL A 669 -3.74 12.09 -0.05
C VAL A 669 -2.37 12.38 0.54
N VAL A 670 -1.54 13.12 -0.20
CA VAL A 670 -0.15 13.41 0.20
C VAL A 670 -0.15 14.43 1.33
N ASP A 671 -1.11 15.35 1.29
CA ASP A 671 -1.25 16.47 2.23
C ASP A 671 -2.05 16.08 3.50
N GLY A 672 -2.72 14.93 3.49
CA GLY A 672 -3.60 14.46 4.58
C GLY A 672 -4.81 15.37 4.85
N SER A 673 -5.19 16.21 3.88
CA SER A 673 -6.24 17.22 4.03
C SER A 673 -7.63 16.58 4.08
N ALA A 674 -7.89 15.58 3.23
CA ALA A 674 -9.12 14.78 3.17
C ALA A 674 -8.87 13.33 3.58
N LEU A 675 -9.92 12.66 4.06
CA LEU A 675 -9.88 11.22 4.31
C LEU A 675 -10.03 10.49 2.96
N PRO A 676 -9.00 9.77 2.47
CA PRO A 676 -9.07 9.08 1.19
C PRO A 676 -9.97 7.84 1.28
N MET A 677 -10.42 7.39 0.10
CA MET A 677 -11.01 6.07 -0.07
C MET A 677 -9.95 5.00 0.19
N GLN A 678 -10.35 3.88 0.78
CA GLN A 678 -9.46 2.83 1.24
C GLN A 678 -9.91 1.48 0.69
N TYR A 679 -8.99 0.75 0.08
CA TYR A 679 -9.26 -0.54 -0.56
C TYR A 679 -8.22 -1.59 -0.18
N LEU A 680 -8.65 -2.85 -0.22
CA LEU A 680 -7.76 -4.01 -0.27
C LEU A 680 -7.96 -4.74 -1.58
N TYR A 681 -6.88 -5.19 -2.20
CA TYR A 681 -6.92 -6.05 -3.38
C TYR A 681 -6.12 -7.32 -3.12
N SER A 682 -6.69 -8.49 -3.47
CA SER A 682 -5.94 -9.73 -3.47
C SER A 682 -5.06 -9.82 -4.72
N THR A 683 -3.80 -10.16 -4.51
CA THR A 683 -2.81 -10.41 -5.57
C THR A 683 -2.60 -11.90 -5.83
N VAL A 684 -3.41 -12.75 -5.19
CA VAL A 684 -3.40 -14.21 -5.34
C VAL A 684 -4.71 -14.68 -5.95
N GLU A 685 -5.83 -14.42 -5.28
CA GLU A 685 -7.14 -14.86 -5.76
C GLU A 685 -7.83 -13.81 -6.65
N GLY A 686 -7.32 -12.58 -6.66
CA GLY A 686 -7.92 -11.45 -7.38
C GLY A 686 -9.11 -10.84 -6.66
N GLY A 687 -9.60 -9.72 -7.19
CA GLY A 687 -10.71 -8.96 -6.62
C GLY A 687 -10.27 -8.02 -5.50
N GLY A 688 -11.17 -7.08 -5.19
CA GLY A 688 -10.95 -6.07 -4.17
C GLY A 688 -12.16 -5.85 -3.27
N ARG A 689 -11.91 -5.17 -2.16
CA ARG A 689 -12.90 -4.79 -1.15
C ARG A 689 -12.75 -3.32 -0.78
N THR A 690 -13.89 -2.63 -0.72
CA THR A 690 -13.97 -1.25 -0.24
C THR A 690 -14.02 -1.25 1.29
N LEU A 691 -12.99 -0.69 1.93
CA LEU A 691 -12.92 -0.55 3.39
C LEU A 691 -13.58 0.73 3.89
N SER A 692 -13.34 1.84 3.18
CA SER A 692 -13.87 3.16 3.53
C SER A 692 -13.98 4.02 2.28
N LEU A 693 -15.05 4.83 2.19
CA LEU A 693 -15.18 5.87 1.17
C LEU A 693 -14.50 7.17 1.57
N GLY A 694 -13.98 7.26 2.80
CA GLY A 694 -13.39 8.50 3.30
C GLY A 694 -14.40 9.65 3.26
N ASP A 695 -13.99 10.78 2.67
CA ASP A 695 -14.85 11.95 2.46
C ASP A 695 -15.61 11.91 1.11
N ALA A 696 -15.46 10.86 0.31
CA ALA A 696 -16.13 10.74 -0.98
C ALA A 696 -17.63 10.40 -0.82
N GLU A 697 -18.47 10.99 -1.68
CA GLU A 697 -19.93 10.73 -1.69
C GLU A 697 -20.28 9.38 -2.33
N SER A 698 -19.45 8.88 -3.24
CA SER A 698 -19.66 7.63 -3.96
C SER A 698 -18.36 6.87 -4.17
N ASP A 699 -18.47 5.54 -4.28
CA ASP A 699 -17.34 4.68 -4.63
C ASP A 699 -16.87 4.89 -6.08
N LEU A 700 -15.69 4.34 -6.39
CA LEU A 700 -15.11 4.32 -7.72
C LEU A 700 -15.94 3.48 -8.70
N ASP A 701 -15.76 3.76 -10.00
CA ASP A 701 -16.38 2.95 -11.06
C ASP A 701 -15.59 1.65 -11.32
N GLU A 702 -16.19 0.76 -12.12
CA GLU A 702 -15.60 -0.55 -12.44
C GLU A 702 -14.22 -0.43 -13.11
N ARG A 703 -14.06 0.55 -14.00
CA ARG A 703 -12.80 0.76 -14.71
C ARG A 703 -11.69 1.13 -13.74
N ALA A 704 -11.96 2.06 -12.83
CA ALA A 704 -11.00 2.48 -11.82
C ALA A 704 -10.63 1.29 -10.92
N HIS A 705 -11.60 0.48 -10.49
CA HIS A 705 -11.31 -0.76 -9.74
C HIS A 705 -10.42 -1.74 -10.50
N GLU A 706 -10.64 -1.94 -11.80
CA GLU A 706 -9.74 -2.77 -12.60
C GLU A 706 -8.33 -2.19 -12.72
N GLN A 707 -8.19 -0.86 -12.86
CA GLN A 707 -6.88 -0.21 -12.83
C GLN A 707 -6.18 -0.43 -11.49
N LEU A 708 -6.89 -0.33 -10.37
CA LEU A 708 -6.34 -0.58 -9.04
C LEU A 708 -5.95 -2.05 -8.83
N GLN A 709 -6.71 -3.01 -9.35
CA GLN A 709 -6.32 -4.43 -9.34
C GLN A 709 -5.02 -4.65 -10.14
N ARG A 710 -4.91 -4.03 -11.33
CA ARG A 710 -3.69 -4.08 -12.14
C ARG A 710 -2.50 -3.44 -11.40
N LEU A 711 -2.74 -2.32 -10.73
CA LEU A 711 -1.74 -1.65 -9.90
C LEU A 711 -1.29 -2.52 -8.71
N ALA A 712 -2.20 -3.23 -8.05
CA ALA A 712 -1.86 -4.12 -6.95
C ALA A 712 -0.93 -5.27 -7.41
N VAL A 713 -1.23 -5.89 -8.56
CA VAL A 713 -0.37 -6.92 -9.17
C VAL A 713 0.97 -6.32 -9.58
N ALA A 714 0.98 -5.16 -10.25
CA ALA A 714 2.21 -4.46 -10.63
C ALA A 714 3.07 -4.12 -9.40
N GLY A 715 2.44 -3.64 -8.32
CA GLY A 715 3.10 -3.36 -7.04
C GLY A 715 3.79 -4.60 -6.48
N ARG A 716 3.15 -5.77 -6.53
CA ARG A 716 3.75 -7.02 -6.07
C ARG A 716 4.92 -7.50 -6.94
N LEU A 717 4.84 -7.31 -8.25
CA LEU A 717 5.97 -7.57 -9.17
C LEU A 717 7.16 -6.65 -8.88
N LEU A 718 6.89 -5.36 -8.63
CA LEU A 718 7.91 -4.38 -8.27
C LEU A 718 8.49 -4.64 -6.89
N GLN A 719 7.67 -5.05 -5.90
CA GLN A 719 8.14 -5.48 -4.58
C GLN A 719 9.23 -6.56 -4.70
N ALA A 720 9.02 -7.56 -5.56
CA ALA A 720 9.99 -8.62 -5.73
C ALA A 720 11.34 -8.10 -6.28
N HIS A 721 11.31 -7.10 -7.16
CA HIS A 721 12.54 -6.44 -7.62
C HIS A 721 13.23 -5.65 -6.50
N PHE A 722 12.49 -4.78 -5.81
CA PHE A 722 13.02 -3.85 -4.82
C PHE A 722 13.28 -4.47 -3.44
N SER A 723 12.86 -5.72 -3.21
CA SER A 723 13.18 -6.43 -1.97
C SER A 723 14.68 -6.70 -1.88
N PRO A 724 15.31 -6.45 -0.72
CA PRO A 724 16.76 -6.59 -0.53
C PRO A 724 17.23 -8.05 -0.51
N ASP A 725 16.34 -9.00 -0.26
CA ASP A 725 16.65 -10.41 -0.15
C ASP A 725 15.76 -11.29 -1.06
N TYR A 726 15.95 -12.61 -0.99
CA TYR A 726 15.20 -13.58 -1.81
C TYR A 726 13.96 -14.15 -1.10
N THR A 727 13.60 -13.62 0.07
CA THR A 727 12.28 -13.88 0.67
C THR A 727 11.19 -13.09 -0.04
N PHE A 728 11.58 -11.97 -0.68
CA PHE A 728 10.68 -11.05 -1.36
C PHE A 728 9.57 -10.50 -0.45
N ASP A 729 9.74 -10.58 0.87
CA ASP A 729 8.71 -10.24 1.86
C ASP A 729 8.73 -8.78 2.30
N SER A 730 9.78 -8.03 1.93
CA SER A 730 9.86 -6.59 2.24
C SER A 730 8.86 -5.81 1.40
N PRO A 731 7.81 -5.20 2.00
CA PRO A 731 6.82 -4.44 1.26
C PRO A 731 7.40 -3.13 0.71
N VAL A 732 6.74 -2.59 -0.31
CA VAL A 732 7.05 -1.28 -0.88
C VAL A 732 5.86 -0.34 -0.76
N ASP A 733 6.17 0.94 -0.63
CA ASP A 733 5.26 2.08 -0.64
C ASP A 733 5.41 2.81 -1.98
N ILE A 734 4.31 2.92 -2.72
CA ILE A 734 4.24 3.44 -4.08
C ILE A 734 3.26 4.61 -4.12
N GLU A 735 3.75 5.79 -4.49
CA GLU A 735 2.90 6.92 -4.84
C GLU A 735 2.60 6.88 -6.34
N TRP A 736 1.33 7.02 -6.69
CA TRP A 736 0.88 6.82 -8.07
C TRP A 736 -0.24 7.78 -8.44
N LEU A 737 -0.31 8.07 -9.73
CA LEU A 737 -1.36 8.84 -10.38
C LEU A 737 -1.97 8.00 -11.49
N ALA A 738 -3.27 8.06 -11.71
CA ALA A 738 -3.92 7.37 -12.81
C ALA A 738 -4.61 8.35 -13.75
N ASP A 739 -4.36 8.18 -15.04
CA ASP A 739 -5.23 8.70 -16.10
C ASP A 739 -6.10 7.56 -16.63
N ARG A 740 -6.93 7.89 -17.62
CA ARG A 740 -7.78 6.96 -18.37
C ARG A 740 -7.07 5.62 -18.64
N ASP A 741 -5.85 5.63 -19.16
CA ASP A 741 -5.23 4.47 -19.80
C ASP A 741 -3.98 3.96 -19.05
N HIS A 742 -3.34 4.80 -18.24
CA HIS A 742 -2.06 4.49 -17.60
C HIS A 742 -2.05 4.85 -16.11
N ILE A 743 -1.20 4.13 -15.38
CA ILE A 743 -0.81 4.46 -14.01
C ILE A 743 0.63 4.97 -14.05
N HIS A 744 0.84 6.17 -13.55
CA HIS A 744 2.12 6.84 -13.42
C HIS A 744 2.63 6.69 -12.00
N ILE A 745 3.72 5.95 -11.82
CA ILE A 745 4.41 5.86 -10.53
C ILE A 745 5.29 7.10 -10.40
N VAL A 746 5.05 7.89 -9.36
CA VAL A 746 5.75 9.16 -9.09
C VAL A 746 6.77 9.04 -7.95
N GLN A 747 6.64 7.99 -7.12
CA GLN A 747 7.61 7.63 -6.10
C GLN A 747 7.49 6.13 -5.77
N LEU A 748 8.62 5.49 -5.46
CA LEU A 748 8.67 4.13 -4.91
C LEU A 748 9.75 4.06 -3.85
N ARG A 749 9.42 3.47 -2.70
CA ARG A 749 10.38 3.25 -1.60
C ARG A 749 10.06 1.99 -0.80
N PRO A 750 11.03 1.44 -0.05
CA PRO A 750 10.75 0.43 0.96
C PRO A 750 9.70 0.92 1.96
N TYR A 751 8.74 0.06 2.32
CA TYR A 751 7.79 0.35 3.38
C TYR A 751 8.37 -0.15 4.71
N SER A 752 8.94 0.78 5.46
CA SER A 752 9.48 0.54 6.80
C SER A 752 8.36 0.69 7.82
N ALA A 753 7.95 -0.43 8.41
CA ALA A 753 6.85 -0.48 9.36
C ALA A 753 7.12 -1.56 10.40
#